data_AF-A0AAN7PTH3-F1
#
_entry.id   AF-A0AAN7PTH3-F1
#
_cell.length_a   1.000
_cell.length_b   1.000
_cell.length_c   1.000
_cell.angle_alpha   90.00
_cell.angle_beta   90.00
_cell.angle_gamma   90.00
#
_symmetry.space_group_name_H-M   'P 1'
#
loop_
_entity.id
_entity.type
_entity.pdbx_description
1 polymer ?
#
loop_
_entity_poly.entity_id
_entity_poly.type
_entity_poly.pdbx_seq_one_letter_code
_entity_poly.pdbx_strand_id
1 'polypeptide(L)'
;MFEPGILKPGEKIKSVTSLREIESLLTSLYGLTAFNIVELNGYDDKNYKISVKCPESNSENEYTFKIMNSLDSKNTAFVEAQNEVMFFLRKRGIVCPKPIKNKDGKYYSLETFTSGQHVVRLLTYIPGTILYKTKPTAKTYYQIGQEIATLDVMLKEFHHNGVASRKHIWMLDVVPVLKQYFFVIKDDCKRKLFEIIIADFEEHVLKIRDNLEQGIIHGDFNEQNILTKYVNDELMYSGILDFGDVNYSCYLFELAIALTYMMIMEKNVDSAGYVIAGYSKIRTIPDIEFSLLKKCTMARICQSYIIGTYSSLQEPDNPYLLVAVKDGWDLLQKLLNESDEHTLHKWKSAAKQYNETTENSVIRNYCSHICKNRFGGKVAVVSGGTQGIGLSVARRLAQEGAKVVISSTKEKNVSEAVDSLAAEGLAVTGVVCHAGKKEERKIVLEKAAQLGGIDTLFLNSGINPKPGPILNADEPLWDKVFDINIKAQFLFVKEAMPLMKKHQGGSIILMSSLGAYAYKEKLGLYSVSKMCLITLTKVLANELASDDITVNCVAPAFIDTKFGSVIRNYCSHICKNRFGGKVAVVSGGTQGIGLSVARRLAQEGAKVVISSRKEKNVSEAVDSLAAEGLAVTGVVCHAGKKEERKIVLEKAAQLGGIDTLFLNSGINPKPGPILNADEPLWDKVFDVNIKAQFLFVKEAMPLMKKNQGGSIILMSSLGAYVYKEKLGLYSVSKMGIFTLTKVLANELASDDITVNCVAPAFIDTKFGSILFENKSEVIKSIPLNRAGVPEDVSGVIAFLASKDASHICKNRFDGKVAVVSGGTQGIGLSTARRLAQEGAKVIISSRKQKNVNEAVDVLAAEGLSVTGIVCHAGKKEERKLVFEKAAQLGGIDTLFLNSGINPKPAPLLDTDEALWDKAFDINIKAQFLFVKEAMPLMKKHQGGSIILMSTIGSFFYKELLGLYSVSKMCLLTLTKVLANELAPHDITVNCVAPAYIDTKFASILFENKSEVINSIPLKRVGVPEDVSGVIAFLASKDARFITGETFLICGGIQSRMPL
;
A
#
# COMPACT_ATOMS: atom_id res chain seq x y z
N MET A 1 43.48 0.11 -15.70
CA MET A 1 43.37 -0.93 -16.74
C MET A 1 42.07 -0.66 -17.49
N PHE A 2 42.05 -0.55 -18.81
CA PHE A 2 40.83 -0.23 -19.56
C PHE A 2 39.81 -1.38 -19.41
N GLU A 3 38.56 -1.07 -19.07
CA GLU A 3 37.50 -2.08 -19.04
C GLU A 3 37.27 -2.65 -20.47
N PRO A 4 37.18 -3.98 -20.64
CA PRO A 4 36.87 -4.59 -21.92
C PRO A 4 35.50 -4.15 -22.44
N GLY A 5 35.39 -3.80 -23.73
CA GLY A 5 34.11 -3.46 -24.37
C GLY A 5 33.75 -1.97 -24.42
N ILE A 6 34.55 -1.10 -23.80
CA ILE A 6 34.37 0.36 -23.89
C ILE A 6 35.30 0.93 -24.98
N LEU A 7 34.76 1.80 -25.84
CA LEU A 7 35.52 2.51 -26.88
C LEU A 7 36.74 3.22 -26.28
N LYS A 8 37.88 3.15 -26.97
CA LYS A 8 39.12 3.86 -26.60
C LYS A 8 39.45 4.98 -27.58
N PRO A 9 40.14 6.05 -27.14
CA PRO A 9 40.66 7.06 -28.05
C PRO A 9 41.52 6.44 -29.17
N GLY A 10 41.24 6.79 -30.42
CA GLY A 10 41.92 6.31 -31.62
C GLY A 10 41.41 4.96 -32.17
N GLU A 11 40.53 4.25 -31.47
CA GLU A 11 39.98 2.98 -31.94
C GLU A 11 38.93 3.22 -33.06
N LYS A 12 39.10 2.57 -34.21
CA LYS A 12 38.17 2.65 -35.34
C LYS A 12 37.25 1.44 -35.35
N ILE A 13 35.99 1.65 -34.95
CA ILE A 13 35.00 0.57 -34.79
C ILE A 13 33.91 0.55 -35.87
N LYS A 14 33.72 1.65 -36.60
CA LYS A 14 32.71 1.75 -37.66
C LYS A 14 33.16 1.04 -38.93
N SER A 15 32.23 0.38 -39.61
CA SER A 15 32.56 -0.41 -40.81
C SER A 15 32.94 0.47 -41.99
N VAL A 16 33.96 0.08 -42.77
CA VAL A 16 34.27 0.69 -44.07
C VAL A 16 33.68 -0.18 -45.17
N THR A 17 32.64 0.34 -45.84
CA THR A 17 31.78 -0.43 -46.76
C THR A 17 31.39 0.37 -47.98
N SER A 18 31.26 -0.31 -49.12
CA SER A 18 30.79 0.24 -50.40
C SER A 18 29.34 -0.20 -50.73
N LEU A 19 28.65 0.55 -51.59
CA LEU A 19 27.30 0.21 -52.05
C LEU A 19 27.24 -1.18 -52.72
N ARG A 20 28.27 -1.55 -53.50
CA ARG A 20 28.35 -2.86 -54.16
C ARG A 20 28.41 -4.02 -53.16
N GLU A 21 29.12 -3.85 -52.05
CA GLU A 21 29.19 -4.85 -50.99
C GLU A 21 27.83 -5.02 -50.30
N ILE A 22 27.08 -3.92 -50.10
CA ILE A 22 25.73 -3.96 -49.52
C ILE A 22 24.75 -4.70 -50.44
N GLU A 23 24.75 -4.38 -51.74
CA GLU A 23 23.93 -5.07 -52.75
C GLU A 23 24.22 -6.57 -52.80
N SER A 24 25.51 -6.92 -52.76
CA SER A 24 25.97 -8.32 -52.71
C SER A 24 25.46 -9.03 -51.47
N LEU A 25 25.60 -8.43 -50.28
CA LEU A 25 25.15 -9.02 -49.01
C LEU A 25 23.62 -9.15 -48.91
N LEU A 26 22.86 -8.17 -49.42
CA LEU A 26 21.40 -8.28 -49.51
C LEU A 26 20.96 -9.46 -50.37
N THR A 27 21.61 -9.63 -51.52
CA THR A 27 21.32 -10.72 -52.46
C THR A 27 21.74 -12.07 -51.88
N SER A 28 22.95 -12.16 -51.30
CA SER A 28 23.49 -13.41 -50.77
C SER A 28 22.72 -13.85 -49.51
N LEU A 29 22.62 -12.99 -48.50
CA LEU A 29 22.06 -13.33 -47.19
C LEU A 29 20.53 -13.36 -47.17
N TYR A 30 19.85 -12.46 -47.90
CA TYR A 30 18.39 -12.31 -47.82
C TYR A 30 17.67 -12.61 -49.14
N GLY A 31 18.40 -12.72 -50.26
CA GLY A 31 17.77 -12.98 -51.57
C GLY A 31 17.00 -11.77 -52.09
N LEU A 32 17.36 -10.58 -51.63
CA LEU A 32 16.67 -9.34 -51.96
C LEU A 32 17.51 -8.51 -52.93
N THR A 33 16.86 -7.99 -53.98
CA THR A 33 17.45 -7.00 -54.87
C THR A 33 16.81 -5.64 -54.60
N ALA A 34 17.62 -4.69 -54.15
CA ALA A 34 17.19 -3.33 -53.86
C ALA A 34 17.21 -2.48 -55.13
N PHE A 35 16.19 -1.64 -55.31
CA PHE A 35 16.20 -0.61 -56.36
C PHE A 35 16.58 0.77 -55.82
N ASN A 36 16.60 0.92 -54.49
CA ASN A 36 17.04 2.14 -53.82
C ASN A 36 17.72 1.79 -52.48
N ILE A 37 18.86 2.42 -52.21
CA ILE A 37 19.66 2.24 -51.00
C ILE A 37 20.07 3.65 -50.52
N VAL A 38 19.65 4.03 -49.33
CA VAL A 38 19.95 5.35 -48.74
C VAL A 38 20.61 5.15 -47.38
N GLU A 39 21.83 5.65 -47.21
CA GLU A 39 22.50 5.66 -45.89
C GLU A 39 21.76 6.59 -44.92
N LEU A 40 21.54 6.10 -43.71
CA LEU A 40 20.93 6.82 -42.60
C LEU A 40 22.02 7.25 -41.61
N ASN A 41 21.81 8.38 -40.95
CA ASN A 41 22.75 8.91 -39.96
C ASN A 41 22.98 7.90 -38.82
N GLY A 42 24.21 7.88 -38.28
CA GLY A 42 24.59 7.07 -37.13
C GLY A 42 25.97 7.46 -36.60
N TYR A 43 26.22 7.16 -35.32
CA TYR A 43 27.49 7.41 -34.66
C TYR A 43 28.55 6.38 -35.09
N ASP A 44 28.43 5.14 -34.64
CA ASP A 44 29.41 4.06 -34.78
C ASP A 44 28.92 2.86 -35.60
N ASP A 45 27.59 2.71 -35.76
CA ASP A 45 26.97 1.77 -36.69
C ASP A 45 26.71 2.41 -38.07
N LYS A 46 26.57 1.56 -39.10
CA LYS A 46 26.08 1.99 -40.41
C LYS A 46 24.69 1.43 -40.68
N ASN A 47 23.75 2.34 -40.95
CA ASN A 47 22.34 2.02 -41.18
C ASN A 47 21.95 2.43 -42.60
N TYR A 48 21.21 1.57 -43.31
CA TYR A 48 20.74 1.85 -44.67
C TYR A 48 19.25 1.58 -44.79
N LYS A 49 18.50 2.54 -45.32
CA LYS A 49 17.13 2.31 -45.79
C LYS A 49 17.18 1.64 -47.16
N ILE A 50 16.60 0.45 -47.24
CA ILE A 50 16.56 -0.38 -48.44
C ILE A 50 15.13 -0.47 -48.94
N SER A 51 14.88 -0.15 -50.21
CA SER A 51 13.59 -0.36 -50.88
C SER A 51 13.70 -1.50 -51.88
N VAL A 52 12.81 -2.49 -51.74
CA VAL A 52 12.75 -3.68 -52.61
C VAL A 52 11.37 -3.82 -53.24
N LYS A 53 11.30 -4.36 -54.46
CA LYS A 53 10.02 -4.70 -55.11
C LYS A 53 9.71 -6.17 -54.90
N CYS A 54 8.51 -6.49 -54.41
CA CYS A 54 8.05 -7.87 -54.35
C CYS A 54 7.64 -8.36 -55.75
N PRO A 55 8.24 -9.46 -56.27
CA PRO A 55 7.91 -9.98 -57.60
C PRO A 55 6.45 -10.43 -57.75
N GLU A 56 5.80 -10.85 -56.65
CA GLU A 56 4.49 -11.51 -56.67
C GLU A 56 3.30 -10.55 -56.45
N SER A 57 3.52 -9.40 -55.80
CA SER A 57 2.44 -8.49 -55.36
C SER A 57 2.54 -7.06 -55.89
N ASN A 58 3.61 -6.73 -56.63
CA ASN A 58 3.95 -5.35 -57.03
C ASN A 58 4.03 -4.35 -55.86
N SER A 59 4.03 -4.82 -54.61
CA SER A 59 4.15 -3.96 -53.42
C SER A 59 5.62 -3.65 -53.13
N GLU A 60 5.92 -2.41 -52.76
CA GLU A 60 7.23 -1.99 -52.32
C GLU A 60 7.38 -2.28 -50.81
N ASN A 61 8.45 -2.97 -50.44
CA ASN A 61 8.79 -3.24 -49.03
C ASN A 61 10.05 -2.46 -48.67
N GLU A 62 10.06 -1.91 -47.46
CA GLU A 62 11.19 -1.13 -46.95
C GLU A 62 11.81 -1.82 -45.72
N TYR A 63 13.14 -1.81 -45.67
CA TYR A 63 13.93 -2.40 -44.59
C TYR A 63 15.03 -1.46 -44.11
N THR A 64 15.48 -1.65 -42.88
CA THR A 64 16.72 -1.07 -42.37
C THR A 64 17.79 -2.16 -42.37
N PHE A 65 18.76 -2.04 -43.27
CA PHE A 65 19.95 -2.89 -43.29
C PHE A 65 21.01 -2.26 -42.39
N LYS A 66 21.37 -2.97 -41.31
CA LYS A 66 22.24 -2.47 -40.25
C LYS A 66 23.53 -3.28 -40.20
N ILE A 67 24.65 -2.57 -40.26
CA ILE A 67 26.00 -3.09 -40.03
C ILE A 67 26.47 -2.52 -38.69
N MET A 68 26.59 -3.38 -37.70
CA MET A 68 26.99 -2.99 -36.35
C MET A 68 28.49 -2.72 -36.28
N ASN A 69 28.91 -1.85 -35.35
CA ASN A 69 30.29 -1.58 -35.06
C ASN A 69 31.05 -2.87 -34.64
N SER A 70 32.35 -2.91 -34.91
CA SER A 70 33.18 -4.10 -34.70
C SER A 70 33.37 -4.45 -33.22
N LEU A 71 33.11 -3.53 -32.29
CA LEU A 71 33.24 -3.76 -30.85
C LEU A 71 32.04 -4.56 -30.33
N ASP A 72 30.82 -4.12 -30.65
CA ASP A 72 29.59 -4.82 -30.28
C ASP A 72 29.41 -6.13 -31.05
N SER A 73 29.93 -6.19 -32.28
CA SER A 73 29.90 -7.40 -33.11
C SER A 73 30.64 -8.60 -32.49
N LYS A 74 31.54 -8.35 -31.52
CA LYS A 74 32.23 -9.40 -30.76
C LYS A 74 31.33 -10.09 -29.73
N ASN A 75 30.23 -9.46 -29.34
CA ASN A 75 29.31 -9.96 -28.32
C ASN A 75 27.99 -10.43 -28.96
N THR A 76 28.00 -11.63 -29.52
CA THR A 76 26.80 -12.20 -30.16
C THR A 76 25.63 -12.39 -29.18
N ALA A 77 25.90 -12.65 -27.90
CA ALA A 77 24.85 -12.75 -26.88
C ALA A 77 24.12 -11.41 -26.67
N PHE A 78 24.81 -10.27 -26.86
CA PHE A 78 24.17 -8.96 -26.85
C PHE A 78 23.29 -8.74 -28.09
N VAL A 79 23.75 -9.17 -29.27
CA VAL A 79 22.96 -9.10 -30.51
C VAL A 79 21.67 -9.92 -30.39
N GLU A 80 21.75 -11.12 -29.82
CA GLU A 80 20.59 -11.94 -29.50
C GLU A 80 19.64 -11.22 -28.53
N ALA A 81 20.19 -10.59 -27.50
CA ALA A 81 19.40 -9.84 -26.54
C ALA A 81 18.63 -8.69 -27.18
N GLN A 82 19.27 -7.92 -28.06
CA GLN A 82 18.62 -6.83 -28.80
C GLN A 82 17.43 -7.36 -29.64
N ASN A 83 17.61 -8.51 -30.30
CA ASN A 83 16.55 -9.13 -31.08
C ASN A 83 15.37 -9.54 -30.19
N GLU A 84 15.64 -10.17 -29.05
CA GLU A 84 14.61 -10.61 -28.10
C GLU A 84 13.87 -9.43 -27.45
N VAL A 85 14.55 -8.34 -27.12
CA VAL A 85 13.91 -7.11 -26.61
C VAL A 85 12.93 -6.55 -27.64
N MET A 86 13.33 -6.45 -28.92
CA MET A 86 12.43 -5.99 -29.98
C MET A 86 11.21 -6.90 -30.15
N PHE A 87 11.39 -8.23 -30.11
CA PHE A 87 10.25 -9.16 -30.16
C PHE A 87 9.33 -9.03 -28.93
N PHE A 88 9.92 -8.90 -27.75
CA PHE A 88 9.20 -8.75 -26.48
C PHE A 88 8.31 -7.51 -26.46
N LEU A 89 8.86 -6.37 -26.90
CA LEU A 89 8.14 -5.09 -26.93
C LEU A 89 7.05 -5.07 -28.01
N ARG A 90 7.32 -5.61 -29.22
CA ARG A 90 6.30 -5.70 -30.27
C ARG A 90 5.12 -6.57 -29.88
N LYS A 91 5.36 -7.68 -29.16
CA LYS A 91 4.27 -8.53 -28.62
C LYS A 91 3.34 -7.77 -27.65
N ARG A 92 3.82 -6.68 -27.06
CA ARG A 92 3.09 -5.81 -26.12
C ARG A 92 2.59 -4.51 -26.76
N GLY A 93 2.63 -4.42 -28.09
CA GLY A 93 2.05 -3.29 -28.84
C GLY A 93 2.99 -2.10 -29.05
N ILE A 94 4.26 -2.18 -28.64
CA ILE A 94 5.24 -1.13 -28.94
C ILE A 94 5.63 -1.17 -30.41
N VAL A 95 5.57 -0.01 -31.07
CA VAL A 95 5.99 0.15 -32.46
C VAL A 95 7.51 0.33 -32.51
N CYS A 96 8.21 -0.75 -32.84
CA CYS A 96 9.65 -0.74 -33.06
C CYS A 96 10.05 -1.72 -34.19
N PRO A 97 11.31 -1.64 -34.70
CA PRO A 97 11.80 -2.54 -35.74
C PRO A 97 11.70 -4.02 -35.36
N LYS A 98 11.50 -4.89 -36.35
CA LYS A 98 11.48 -6.35 -36.20
C LYS A 98 12.66 -6.96 -36.95
N PRO A 99 13.49 -7.82 -36.30
CA PRO A 99 14.51 -8.59 -37.00
C PRO A 99 13.95 -9.52 -38.07
N ILE A 100 14.59 -9.56 -39.23
CA ILE A 100 14.26 -10.43 -40.37
C ILE A 100 15.26 -11.58 -40.45
N LYS A 101 14.76 -12.78 -40.74
CA LYS A 101 15.62 -13.96 -40.93
C LYS A 101 16.34 -13.87 -42.28
N ASN A 102 17.61 -14.24 -42.30
CA ASN A 102 18.37 -14.52 -43.50
C ASN A 102 17.98 -15.90 -44.07
N LYS A 103 18.55 -16.28 -45.22
CA LYS A 103 18.31 -17.58 -45.88
C LYS A 103 18.66 -18.79 -45.02
N ASP A 104 19.60 -18.63 -44.08
CA ASP A 104 19.99 -19.68 -43.12
C ASP A 104 19.07 -19.74 -41.89
N GLY A 105 18.00 -18.95 -41.86
CA GLY A 105 17.03 -18.90 -40.77
C GLY A 105 17.49 -18.15 -39.53
N LYS A 106 18.65 -17.47 -39.56
CA LYS A 106 19.22 -16.66 -38.48
C LYS A 106 18.81 -15.19 -38.61
N TYR A 107 18.79 -14.46 -37.50
CA TYR A 107 18.40 -13.03 -37.47
C TYR A 107 19.56 -12.06 -37.76
N TYR A 108 20.78 -12.56 -37.89
CA TYR A 108 21.96 -11.80 -38.26
C TYR A 108 23.02 -12.74 -38.86
N SER A 109 23.99 -12.16 -39.55
CA SER A 109 25.22 -12.83 -40.00
C SER A 109 26.45 -12.08 -39.50
N LEU A 110 27.60 -12.75 -39.47
CA LEU A 110 28.87 -12.15 -39.06
C LEU A 110 29.78 -12.11 -40.30
N GLU A 111 29.97 -10.91 -40.84
CA GLU A 111 30.64 -10.67 -42.12
C GLU A 111 31.98 -9.98 -41.92
N THR A 112 32.95 -10.30 -42.77
CA THR A 112 34.29 -9.73 -42.73
C THR A 112 34.40 -8.59 -43.74
N PHE A 113 34.65 -7.39 -43.24
CA PHE A 113 34.96 -6.19 -44.02
C PHE A 113 36.43 -5.81 -43.84
N THR A 114 36.90 -4.83 -44.63
CA THR A 114 38.26 -4.27 -44.49
C THR A 114 38.53 -3.72 -43.09
N SER A 115 37.50 -3.24 -42.40
CA SER A 115 37.52 -2.70 -41.05
C SER A 115 37.44 -3.76 -39.93
N GLY A 116 37.33 -5.04 -40.28
CA GLY A 116 37.22 -6.15 -39.35
C GLY A 116 35.90 -6.92 -39.48
N GLN A 117 35.56 -7.67 -38.45
CA GLN A 117 34.36 -8.50 -38.43
C GLN A 117 33.16 -7.71 -37.87
N HIS A 118 32.05 -7.72 -38.59
CA HIS A 118 30.85 -6.94 -38.25
C HIS A 118 29.60 -7.79 -38.34
N VAL A 119 28.68 -7.58 -37.41
CA VAL A 119 27.35 -8.16 -37.45
C VAL A 119 26.50 -7.40 -38.45
N VAL A 120 25.90 -8.14 -39.39
CA VAL A 120 25.01 -7.64 -40.44
C VAL A 120 23.61 -8.19 -40.20
N ARG A 121 22.61 -7.30 -40.13
CA ARG A 121 21.21 -7.69 -39.93
C ARG A 121 20.24 -6.84 -40.75
N LEU A 122 19.09 -7.41 -41.04
CA LEU A 122 17.97 -6.73 -41.69
C LEU A 122 16.83 -6.57 -40.68
N LEU A 123 16.32 -5.35 -40.55
CA LEU A 123 15.18 -5.01 -39.70
C LEU A 123 14.05 -4.46 -40.55
N THR A 124 12.79 -4.61 -40.12
CA THR A 124 11.67 -3.90 -40.77
C THR A 124 11.85 -2.39 -40.65
N TYR A 125 11.65 -1.65 -41.73
CA TYR A 125 11.58 -0.20 -41.66
C TYR A 125 10.28 0.25 -40.99
N ILE A 126 10.37 1.24 -40.10
CA ILE A 126 9.19 1.81 -39.44
C ILE A 126 8.91 3.18 -40.05
N PRO A 127 7.76 3.40 -40.70
CA PRO A 127 7.44 4.67 -41.33
C PRO A 127 7.15 5.74 -40.26
N GLY A 128 7.70 6.93 -40.44
CA GLY A 128 7.46 8.08 -39.57
C GLY A 128 8.50 9.19 -39.76
N THR A 129 8.29 10.31 -39.07
CA THR A 129 9.25 11.41 -39.03
C THR A 129 9.98 11.39 -37.69
N ILE A 130 11.31 11.33 -37.71
CA ILE A 130 12.12 11.44 -36.48
C ILE A 130 11.84 12.77 -35.78
N LEU A 131 11.75 12.75 -34.45
CA LEU A 131 11.38 13.92 -33.63
C LEU A 131 12.25 15.15 -33.94
N TYR A 132 13.55 14.95 -34.20
CA TYR A 132 14.49 15.99 -34.60
C TYR A 132 14.01 16.86 -35.79
N LYS A 133 13.30 16.25 -36.75
CA LYS A 133 12.81 16.93 -37.97
C LYS A 133 11.43 17.57 -37.78
N THR A 134 10.94 17.63 -36.54
CA THR A 134 9.60 18.12 -36.22
C THR A 134 9.66 19.31 -35.27
N LYS A 135 8.50 19.85 -34.95
CA LYS A 135 8.35 20.89 -33.93
C LYS A 135 7.51 20.32 -32.77
N PRO A 136 8.16 19.71 -31.75
CA PRO A 136 7.46 19.14 -30.62
C PRO A 136 6.70 20.21 -29.83
N THR A 137 5.66 19.79 -29.13
CA THR A 137 4.90 20.64 -28.21
C THR A 137 5.00 20.08 -26.80
N ALA A 138 4.52 20.83 -25.80
CA ALA A 138 4.37 20.32 -24.43
C ALA A 138 3.59 18.99 -24.39
N LYS A 139 2.60 18.80 -25.28
CA LYS A 139 1.84 17.55 -25.39
C LYS A 139 2.70 16.40 -25.93
N THR A 140 3.55 16.69 -26.90
CA THR A 140 4.50 15.71 -27.45
C THR A 140 5.51 15.28 -26.38
N TYR A 141 6.07 16.22 -25.62
CA TYR A 141 6.97 15.91 -24.50
C TYR A 141 6.29 15.13 -23.37
N TYR A 142 5.03 15.45 -23.07
CA TYR A 142 4.23 14.70 -22.13
C TYR A 142 4.05 13.23 -22.56
N GLN A 143 3.70 13.00 -23.83
CA GLN A 143 3.58 11.64 -24.36
C GLN A 143 4.91 10.90 -24.33
N ILE A 144 6.01 11.55 -24.71
CA ILE A 144 7.34 10.99 -24.59
C ILE A 144 7.62 10.51 -23.15
N GLY A 145 7.27 11.31 -22.15
CA GLY A 145 7.35 10.90 -20.74
C GLY A 145 6.54 9.63 -20.43
N GLN A 146 5.33 9.52 -20.95
CA GLN A 146 4.48 8.33 -20.78
C GLN A 146 5.09 7.09 -21.46
N GLU A 147 5.63 7.22 -22.67
CA GLU A 147 6.20 6.11 -23.42
C GLU A 147 7.46 5.57 -22.74
N ILE A 148 8.33 6.44 -22.20
CA ILE A 148 9.51 6.01 -21.44
C ILE A 148 9.09 5.22 -20.19
N ALA A 149 8.16 5.75 -19.39
CA ALA A 149 7.66 5.05 -18.22
C ALA A 149 7.00 3.71 -18.57
N THR A 150 6.33 3.63 -19.72
CA THR A 150 5.72 2.40 -20.24
C THR A 150 6.80 1.37 -20.58
N LEU A 151 7.87 1.79 -21.27
CA LEU A 151 9.01 0.91 -21.56
C LEU A 151 9.68 0.41 -20.28
N ASP A 152 9.94 1.28 -19.29
CA ASP A 152 10.55 0.89 -18.01
C ASP A 152 9.73 -0.17 -17.28
N VAL A 153 8.40 -0.01 -17.28
CA VAL A 153 7.47 -0.98 -16.67
C VAL A 153 7.49 -2.31 -17.43
N MET A 154 7.44 -2.28 -18.76
CA MET A 154 7.45 -3.49 -19.57
C MET A 154 8.78 -4.25 -19.47
N LEU A 155 9.91 -3.55 -19.56
CA LEU A 155 11.25 -4.14 -19.54
C LEU A 155 11.63 -4.69 -18.16
N LYS A 156 10.94 -4.31 -17.09
CA LYS A 156 11.07 -4.93 -15.77
C LYS A 156 10.80 -6.43 -15.78
N GLU A 157 9.95 -6.91 -16.68
CA GLU A 157 9.64 -8.34 -16.86
C GLU A 157 10.62 -9.06 -17.81
N PHE A 158 11.52 -8.32 -18.47
CA PHE A 158 12.44 -8.87 -19.44
C PHE A 158 13.82 -9.14 -18.80
N HIS A 159 14.38 -10.31 -19.07
CA HIS A 159 15.70 -10.70 -18.57
C HIS A 159 16.50 -11.38 -19.67
N HIS A 160 17.74 -10.93 -19.89
CA HIS A 160 18.67 -11.58 -20.81
C HIS A 160 20.12 -11.33 -20.40
N ASN A 161 20.92 -12.38 -20.28
CA ASN A 161 22.31 -12.30 -19.80
C ASN A 161 23.20 -11.42 -20.69
N GLY A 162 22.94 -11.38 -22.01
CA GLY A 162 23.68 -10.55 -22.95
C GLY A 162 23.58 -9.04 -22.72
N VAL A 163 22.55 -8.55 -22.04
CA VAL A 163 22.39 -7.13 -21.66
C VAL A 163 23.05 -6.86 -20.31
N ALA A 164 22.88 -7.77 -19.35
CA ALA A 164 23.30 -7.58 -17.95
C ALA A 164 24.81 -7.38 -17.77
N SER A 165 25.63 -7.89 -18.71
CA SER A 165 27.10 -7.83 -18.64
C SER A 165 27.75 -6.79 -19.56
N ARG A 166 26.98 -6.05 -20.39
CA ARG A 166 27.54 -5.09 -21.35
C ARG A 166 27.81 -3.74 -20.70
N LYS A 167 28.99 -3.18 -20.95
CA LYS A 167 29.32 -1.77 -20.72
C LYS A 167 29.76 -1.13 -22.03
N HIS A 168 29.27 0.07 -22.32
CA HIS A 168 29.65 0.85 -23.50
C HIS A 168 29.70 2.34 -23.18
N ILE A 169 30.32 3.12 -24.07
CA ILE A 169 30.69 4.53 -23.82
C ILE A 169 29.49 5.45 -23.58
N TRP A 170 28.29 5.06 -24.02
CA TRP A 170 27.06 5.84 -23.90
C TRP A 170 26.26 5.55 -22.62
N MET A 171 26.69 4.60 -21.78
CA MET A 171 26.08 4.41 -20.47
C MET A 171 26.44 5.55 -19.52
N LEU A 172 25.47 6.06 -18.77
CA LEU A 172 25.76 7.06 -17.72
C LEU A 172 26.68 6.49 -16.63
N ASP A 173 26.62 5.17 -16.42
CA ASP A 173 27.49 4.43 -15.50
C ASP A 173 28.99 4.61 -15.76
N VAL A 174 29.38 4.92 -17.00
CA VAL A 174 30.79 5.04 -17.40
C VAL A 174 31.24 6.47 -17.67
N VAL A 175 30.43 7.47 -17.33
CA VAL A 175 30.77 8.89 -17.50
C VAL A 175 32.15 9.28 -16.93
N PRO A 176 32.61 8.74 -15.77
CA PRO A 176 33.97 9.03 -15.29
C PRO A 176 35.09 8.63 -16.26
N VAL A 177 34.88 7.63 -17.11
CA VAL A 177 35.85 7.17 -18.13
C VAL A 177 36.07 8.26 -19.19
N LEU A 178 35.11 9.16 -19.39
CA LEU A 178 35.18 10.23 -20.40
C LEU A 178 36.33 11.23 -20.17
N LYS A 179 36.91 11.27 -18.96
CA LYS A 179 38.12 12.05 -18.65
C LYS A 179 39.26 11.76 -19.63
N GLN A 180 39.34 10.53 -20.17
CA GLN A 180 40.34 10.15 -21.17
C GLN A 180 40.18 10.86 -22.53
N TYR A 181 39.02 11.46 -22.80
CA TYR A 181 38.72 12.18 -24.04
C TYR A 181 38.87 13.70 -23.92
N PHE A 182 39.26 14.25 -22.76
CA PHE A 182 39.33 15.70 -22.55
C PHE A 182 40.29 16.44 -23.48
N PHE A 183 41.19 15.74 -24.16
CA PHE A 183 42.04 16.30 -25.21
C PHE A 183 41.24 16.90 -26.38
N VAL A 184 39.97 16.50 -26.58
CA VAL A 184 39.10 17.08 -27.62
C VAL A 184 38.51 18.44 -27.22
N ILE A 185 38.52 18.77 -25.92
CA ILE A 185 38.02 20.03 -25.39
C ILE A 185 39.17 21.02 -25.40
N LYS A 186 39.20 21.94 -26.36
CA LYS A 186 40.29 22.92 -26.48
C LYS A 186 40.25 24.04 -25.44
N ASP A 187 39.07 24.32 -24.88
CA ASP A 187 38.84 25.38 -23.90
C ASP A 187 39.07 24.84 -22.47
N ASP A 188 40.09 25.37 -21.80
CA ASP A 188 40.50 24.93 -20.46
C ASP A 188 39.43 25.21 -19.39
N CYS A 189 38.65 26.29 -19.53
CA CYS A 189 37.56 26.60 -18.61
C CYS A 189 36.41 25.59 -18.75
N LYS A 190 36.06 25.22 -19.99
CA LYS A 190 35.07 24.16 -20.24
C LYS A 190 35.54 22.81 -19.73
N ARG A 191 36.82 22.48 -19.94
CA ARG A 191 37.42 21.22 -19.47
C ARG A 191 37.31 21.10 -17.94
N LYS A 192 37.72 22.14 -17.20
CA LYS A 192 37.58 22.19 -15.73
C LYS A 192 36.14 22.07 -15.27
N LEU A 193 35.19 22.68 -15.97
CA LEU A 193 33.79 22.58 -15.62
C LEU A 193 33.26 21.15 -15.80
N PHE A 194 33.63 20.47 -16.88
CA PHE A 194 33.28 19.06 -17.08
C PHE A 194 33.93 18.15 -16.04
N GLU A 195 35.17 18.43 -15.62
CA GLU A 195 35.81 17.74 -14.49
C GLU A 195 34.97 17.82 -13.22
N ILE A 196 34.48 19.02 -12.88
CA ILE A 196 33.64 19.26 -11.70
C ILE A 196 32.32 18.50 -11.81
N ILE A 197 31.63 18.58 -12.95
CA ILE A 197 30.33 17.92 -13.14
C ILE A 197 30.48 16.39 -13.07
N ILE A 198 31.52 15.83 -13.70
CA ILE A 198 31.77 14.40 -13.67
C ILE A 198 32.14 13.95 -12.26
N ALA A 199 32.94 14.72 -11.52
CA ALA A 199 33.25 14.42 -10.12
C ALA A 199 32.01 14.48 -9.22
N ASP A 200 31.15 15.47 -9.42
CA ASP A 200 29.89 15.61 -8.67
C ASP A 200 28.93 14.44 -8.94
N PHE A 201 28.81 14.01 -10.20
CA PHE A 201 28.04 12.83 -10.59
C PHE A 201 28.61 11.54 -9.99
N GLU A 202 29.94 11.38 -10.02
CA GLU A 202 30.63 10.23 -9.44
C GLU A 202 30.41 10.15 -7.92
N GLU A 203 30.53 11.27 -7.21
CA GLU A 203 30.37 11.37 -5.76
C GLU A 203 28.92 11.13 -5.32
N HIS A 204 27.96 11.78 -5.96
CA HIS A 204 26.59 11.85 -5.46
C HIS A 204 25.61 10.88 -6.13
N VAL A 205 25.90 10.42 -7.35
CA VAL A 205 25.02 9.51 -8.09
C VAL A 205 25.60 8.09 -8.11
N LEU A 206 26.84 7.92 -8.60
CA LEU A 206 27.41 6.58 -8.76
C LEU A 206 27.66 5.85 -7.43
N LYS A 207 28.02 6.56 -6.36
CA LYS A 207 28.23 5.95 -5.03
C LYS A 207 26.99 5.30 -4.43
N ILE A 208 25.80 5.81 -4.75
CA ILE A 208 24.52 5.31 -4.22
C ILE A 208 23.70 4.57 -5.27
N ARG A 209 24.23 4.40 -6.49
CA ARG A 209 23.59 3.76 -7.64
C ARG A 209 22.98 2.40 -7.31
N ASP A 210 23.67 1.58 -6.52
CA ASP A 210 23.20 0.24 -6.16
C ASP A 210 22.01 0.25 -5.18
N ASN A 211 21.70 1.41 -4.59
CA ASN A 211 20.50 1.63 -3.78
C ASN A 211 19.33 2.25 -4.58
N LEU A 212 19.55 2.60 -5.85
CA LEU A 212 18.51 3.13 -6.75
C LEU A 212 17.78 1.99 -7.47
N GLU A 213 16.61 2.26 -8.05
CA GLU A 213 15.88 1.24 -8.79
C GLU A 213 16.52 0.97 -10.16
N GLN A 214 16.81 -0.30 -10.43
CA GLN A 214 17.52 -0.75 -11.61
C GLN A 214 16.70 -1.74 -12.44
N GLY A 215 16.99 -1.79 -13.74
CA GLY A 215 16.40 -2.73 -14.69
C GLY A 215 17.02 -2.59 -16.07
N ILE A 216 16.45 -3.29 -17.05
CA ILE A 216 16.82 -3.09 -18.45
C ILE A 216 16.16 -1.81 -18.94
N ILE A 217 16.97 -0.92 -19.53
CA ILE A 217 16.56 0.36 -20.09
C ILE A 217 16.89 0.41 -21.59
N HIS A 218 16.26 1.33 -22.33
CA HIS A 218 16.51 1.52 -23.77
C HIS A 218 17.94 2.05 -24.03
N GLY A 219 18.44 2.92 -23.14
CA GLY A 219 19.79 3.47 -23.14
C GLY A 219 20.02 4.65 -24.09
N ASP A 220 19.10 4.90 -25.03
CA ASP A 220 19.24 5.97 -26.01
C ASP A 220 17.90 6.60 -26.46
N PHE A 221 17.01 6.91 -25.52
CA PHE A 221 15.71 7.54 -25.82
C PHE A 221 15.84 9.05 -26.13
N ASN A 222 16.32 9.35 -27.34
CA ASN A 222 16.62 10.71 -27.82
C ASN A 222 15.80 11.13 -29.06
N GLU A 223 15.94 12.39 -29.50
CA GLU A 223 15.19 13.00 -30.60
C GLU A 223 15.43 12.38 -31.99
N GLN A 224 16.52 11.62 -32.16
CA GLN A 224 16.85 10.94 -33.41
C GLN A 224 16.20 9.55 -33.49
N ASN A 225 15.96 8.94 -32.33
CA ASN A 225 15.39 7.60 -32.23
C ASN A 225 13.86 7.59 -32.03
N ILE A 226 13.28 8.70 -31.57
CA ILE A 226 11.83 8.82 -31.42
C ILE A 226 11.19 9.13 -32.77
N LEU A 227 10.20 8.32 -33.17
CA LEU A 227 9.34 8.59 -34.30
C LEU A 227 8.07 9.32 -33.88
N THR A 228 7.62 10.20 -34.76
CA THR A 228 6.38 10.95 -34.61
C THR A 228 5.55 10.89 -35.88
N LYS A 229 4.26 11.17 -35.74
CA LYS A 229 3.31 11.36 -36.85
C LYS A 229 2.26 12.40 -36.48
N TYR A 230 1.73 13.08 -37.49
CA TYR A 230 0.58 13.96 -37.29
C TYR A 230 -0.71 13.14 -37.24
N VAL A 231 -1.51 13.36 -36.21
CA VAL A 231 -2.86 12.81 -36.06
C VAL A 231 -3.78 13.97 -35.71
N ASN A 232 -4.76 14.27 -36.57
CA ASN A 232 -5.66 15.43 -36.40
C ASN A 232 -4.90 16.75 -36.17
N ASP A 233 -3.91 17.04 -37.02
CA ASP A 233 -3.02 18.22 -36.93
C ASP A 233 -2.16 18.32 -35.65
N GLU A 234 -2.17 17.30 -34.79
CA GLU A 234 -1.32 17.23 -33.61
C GLU A 234 -0.15 16.27 -33.83
N LEU A 235 1.05 16.69 -33.42
CA LEU A 235 2.25 15.85 -33.51
C LEU A 235 2.32 14.88 -32.32
N MET A 236 2.21 13.59 -32.63
CA MET A 236 2.11 12.50 -31.65
C MET A 236 3.30 11.55 -31.76
N TYR A 237 3.70 10.94 -30.64
CA TYR A 237 4.62 9.80 -30.64
C TYR A 237 4.04 8.66 -31.50
N SER A 238 4.90 7.97 -32.27
CA SER A 238 4.48 6.87 -33.14
C SER A 238 5.37 5.63 -33.09
N GLY A 239 6.54 5.70 -32.47
CA GLY A 239 7.42 4.54 -32.29
C GLY A 239 8.81 4.93 -31.80
N ILE A 240 9.63 3.91 -31.52
CA ILE A 240 11.02 4.04 -31.10
C ILE A 240 11.92 3.21 -32.02
N LEU A 241 13.07 3.78 -32.35
CA LEU A 241 14.11 3.20 -33.19
C LEU A 241 15.35 2.88 -32.36
N ASP A 242 16.22 2.09 -32.98
CA ASP A 242 17.57 1.75 -32.53
C ASP A 242 17.73 1.25 -31.08
N PHE A 243 17.76 -0.07 -30.94
CA PHE A 243 18.02 -0.76 -29.67
C PHE A 243 19.53 -1.04 -29.46
N GLY A 244 20.39 -0.26 -30.13
CA GLY A 244 21.85 -0.33 -30.08
C GLY A 244 22.43 -0.24 -28.67
N ASP A 245 21.78 0.56 -27.82
CA ASP A 245 22.29 0.96 -26.50
C ASP A 245 21.53 0.36 -25.33
N VAL A 246 20.67 -0.64 -25.57
CA VAL A 246 19.96 -1.35 -24.51
C VAL A 246 20.96 -1.89 -23.49
N ASN A 247 20.75 -1.58 -22.21
CA ASN A 247 21.65 -1.93 -21.13
C ASN A 247 20.90 -2.14 -19.81
N TYR A 248 21.57 -2.72 -18.82
CA TYR A 248 21.05 -2.85 -17.46
C TYR A 248 21.59 -1.72 -16.59
N SER A 249 20.73 -0.80 -16.16
CA SER A 249 21.12 0.36 -15.37
C SER A 249 19.94 0.94 -14.57
N CYS A 250 20.13 2.09 -13.94
CA CYS A 250 19.10 2.79 -13.17
C CYS A 250 18.00 3.34 -14.10
N TYR A 251 16.73 3.17 -13.75
CA TYR A 251 15.62 3.78 -14.50
C TYR A 251 15.71 5.32 -14.54
N LEU A 252 16.27 5.91 -13.47
CA LEU A 252 16.63 7.32 -13.41
C LEU A 252 17.47 7.79 -14.60
N PHE A 253 18.37 6.94 -15.10
CA PHE A 253 19.27 7.30 -16.20
C PHE A 253 18.55 7.40 -17.54
N GLU A 254 17.56 6.53 -17.80
CA GLU A 254 16.72 6.63 -18.99
C GLU A 254 15.93 7.94 -19.00
N LEU A 255 15.30 8.29 -17.86
CA LEU A 255 14.60 9.55 -17.72
C LEU A 255 15.55 10.74 -17.95
N ALA A 256 16.74 10.73 -17.33
CA ALA A 256 17.73 11.79 -17.49
C ALA A 256 18.22 11.97 -18.94
N ILE A 257 18.34 10.87 -19.70
CA ILE A 257 18.66 10.89 -21.13
C ILE A 257 17.56 11.63 -21.89
N ALA A 258 16.30 11.23 -21.73
CA ALA A 258 15.19 11.88 -22.41
C ALA A 258 15.06 13.37 -22.05
N LEU A 259 15.17 13.72 -20.77
CA LEU A 259 15.12 15.13 -20.34
C LEU A 259 16.19 15.97 -21.04
N THR A 260 17.42 15.47 -21.12
CA THR A 260 18.53 16.15 -21.78
C THR A 260 18.16 16.54 -23.22
N TYR A 261 17.70 15.58 -24.01
CA TYR A 261 17.44 15.81 -25.42
C TYR A 261 16.16 16.61 -25.69
N MET A 262 15.12 16.46 -24.85
CA MET A 262 13.91 17.29 -24.97
C MET A 262 14.20 18.75 -24.60
N MET A 263 15.04 18.98 -23.59
CA MET A 263 15.50 20.33 -23.25
C MET A 263 16.35 20.94 -24.37
N ILE A 264 17.23 20.16 -25.00
CA ILE A 264 18.02 20.59 -26.17
C ILE A 264 17.11 21.00 -27.33
N MET A 265 16.12 20.18 -27.66
CA MET A 265 15.14 20.47 -28.72
C MET A 265 14.35 21.76 -28.43
N GLU A 266 13.87 21.95 -27.20
CA GLU A 266 13.08 23.13 -26.81
C GLU A 266 13.95 24.38 -26.54
N LYS A 267 15.26 24.20 -26.31
CA LYS A 267 16.19 25.21 -25.80
C LYS A 267 15.74 25.85 -24.47
N ASN A 268 14.92 25.12 -23.71
CA ASN A 268 14.32 25.55 -22.46
C ASN A 268 14.41 24.47 -21.39
N VAL A 269 15.02 24.81 -20.25
CA VAL A 269 15.18 23.91 -19.09
C VAL A 269 13.82 23.51 -18.49
N ASP A 270 12.81 24.37 -18.57
CA ASP A 270 11.50 24.11 -17.96
C ASP A 270 10.72 23.00 -18.69
N SER A 271 11.09 22.70 -19.95
CA SER A 271 10.45 21.66 -20.76
C SER A 271 10.55 20.25 -20.15
N ALA A 272 11.56 20.01 -19.31
CA ALA A 272 11.70 18.79 -18.53
C ALA A 272 10.47 18.51 -17.66
N GLY A 273 9.78 19.55 -17.18
CA GLY A 273 8.55 19.40 -16.41
C GLY A 273 7.44 18.68 -17.16
N TYR A 274 7.33 18.86 -18.49
CA TYR A 274 6.30 18.18 -19.30
C TYR A 274 6.59 16.68 -19.43
N VAL A 275 7.86 16.32 -19.64
CA VAL A 275 8.28 14.91 -19.69
C VAL A 275 8.08 14.24 -18.33
N ILE A 276 8.48 14.91 -17.24
CA ILE A 276 8.29 14.43 -15.86
C ILE A 276 6.80 14.25 -15.55
N ALA A 277 5.93 15.15 -16.01
CA ALA A 277 4.48 15.03 -15.84
C ALA A 277 3.93 13.75 -16.48
N GLY A 278 4.37 13.46 -17.71
CA GLY A 278 3.99 12.25 -18.44
C GLY A 278 4.52 10.98 -17.79
N TYR A 279 5.80 10.97 -17.44
CA TYR A 279 6.46 9.84 -16.77
C TYR A 279 5.75 9.50 -15.44
N SER A 280 5.50 10.54 -14.63
CA SER A 280 4.86 10.42 -13.32
C SER A 280 3.40 9.94 -13.38
N LYS A 281 2.76 9.96 -14.55
CA LYS A 281 1.40 9.43 -14.75
C LYS A 281 1.36 7.90 -14.70
N ILE A 282 2.46 7.25 -15.07
CA ILE A 282 2.57 5.79 -15.19
C ILE A 282 3.48 5.23 -14.10
N ARG A 283 4.58 5.92 -13.80
CA ARG A 283 5.59 5.46 -12.85
C ARG A 283 5.98 6.56 -11.86
N THR A 284 5.91 6.24 -10.57
CA THR A 284 6.32 7.17 -9.50
C THR A 284 7.84 7.27 -9.44
N ILE A 285 8.36 8.51 -9.34
CA ILE A 285 9.79 8.78 -9.13
C ILE A 285 10.03 8.91 -7.62
N PRO A 286 10.85 8.04 -6.99
CA PRO A 286 11.24 8.18 -5.59
C PRO A 286 11.90 9.54 -5.33
N ASP A 287 11.68 10.14 -4.14
CA ASP A 287 12.24 11.46 -3.81
C ASP A 287 13.77 11.49 -3.91
N ILE A 288 14.44 10.40 -3.54
CA ILE A 288 15.90 10.28 -3.68
C ILE A 288 16.33 10.33 -5.14
N GLU A 289 15.65 9.61 -6.05
CA GLU A 289 15.96 9.63 -7.48
C GLU A 289 15.65 10.99 -8.11
N PHE A 290 14.54 11.61 -7.71
CA PHE A 290 14.18 12.95 -8.16
C PHE A 290 15.24 13.99 -7.77
N SER A 291 15.82 13.87 -6.57
CA SER A 291 16.87 14.77 -6.08
C SER A 291 18.19 14.70 -6.89
N LEU A 292 18.42 13.60 -7.61
CA LEU A 292 19.64 13.35 -8.40
C LEU A 292 19.45 13.68 -9.90
N LEU A 293 18.22 13.96 -10.32
CA LEU A 293 17.84 14.05 -11.73
C LEU A 293 18.63 15.12 -12.49
N LYS A 294 18.81 16.31 -11.88
CA LYS A 294 19.60 17.40 -12.46
C LYS A 294 21.06 16.99 -12.69
N LYS A 295 21.69 16.33 -11.73
CA LYS A 295 23.09 15.85 -11.84
C LYS A 295 23.22 14.83 -12.97
N CYS A 296 22.27 13.90 -13.09
CA CYS A 296 22.24 12.92 -14.17
C CYS A 296 22.08 13.57 -15.54
N THR A 297 21.20 14.56 -15.67
CA THR A 297 21.02 15.33 -16.91
C THR A 297 22.31 16.08 -17.28
N MET A 298 22.95 16.76 -16.33
CA MET A 298 24.20 17.48 -16.59
C MET A 298 25.32 16.53 -17.02
N ALA A 299 25.44 15.37 -16.38
CA ALA A 299 26.37 14.32 -16.78
C ALA A 299 26.10 13.82 -18.21
N ARG A 300 24.83 13.63 -18.60
CA ARG A 300 24.48 13.26 -19.98
C ARG A 300 24.85 14.35 -20.99
N ILE A 301 24.63 15.63 -20.67
CA ILE A 301 25.03 16.74 -21.55
C ILE A 301 26.55 16.74 -21.76
N CYS A 302 27.33 16.55 -20.69
CA CYS A 302 28.79 16.40 -20.79
C CYS A 302 29.17 15.21 -21.68
N GLN A 303 28.53 14.06 -21.51
CA GLN A 303 28.76 12.87 -22.33
C GLN A 303 28.49 13.13 -23.82
N SER A 304 27.33 13.71 -24.15
CA SER A 304 26.98 14.06 -25.53
C SER A 304 27.95 15.07 -26.14
N TYR A 305 28.41 16.05 -25.36
CA TYR A 305 29.40 17.04 -25.83
C TYR A 305 30.75 16.39 -26.14
N ILE A 306 31.29 15.61 -25.19
CA ILE A 306 32.63 15.02 -25.29
C ILE A 306 32.67 14.02 -26.44
N ILE A 307 31.72 13.09 -26.48
CA ILE A 307 31.70 12.04 -27.50
C ILE A 307 31.29 12.60 -28.86
N GLY A 308 30.32 13.52 -28.94
CA GLY A 308 29.98 14.20 -30.19
C GLY A 308 31.16 14.97 -30.79
N THR A 309 31.91 15.71 -29.96
CA THR A 309 33.13 16.41 -30.40
C THR A 309 34.20 15.42 -30.86
N TYR A 310 34.45 14.35 -30.09
CA TYR A 310 35.42 13.32 -30.46
C TYR A 310 35.06 12.64 -31.78
N SER A 311 33.82 12.21 -31.96
CA SER A 311 33.35 11.56 -33.17
C SER A 311 33.41 12.50 -34.38
N SER A 312 33.10 13.79 -34.21
CA SER A 312 33.21 14.77 -35.31
C SER A 312 34.65 14.99 -35.80
N LEU A 313 35.66 14.75 -34.96
CA LEU A 313 37.08 14.77 -35.39
C LEU A 313 37.45 13.56 -36.25
N GLN A 314 36.73 12.45 -36.12
CA GLN A 314 36.93 11.25 -36.94
C GLN A 314 36.12 11.30 -38.24
N GLU A 315 34.95 11.92 -38.21
CA GLU A 315 34.02 12.07 -39.34
C GLU A 315 33.59 13.55 -39.49
N PRO A 316 34.46 14.44 -40.00
CA PRO A 316 34.19 15.87 -40.07
C PRO A 316 33.02 16.23 -41.01
N ASP A 317 32.71 15.36 -41.97
CA ASP A 317 31.63 15.57 -42.95
C ASP A 317 30.24 15.13 -42.43
N ASN A 318 30.15 14.67 -41.17
CA ASN A 318 28.92 14.17 -40.57
C ASN A 318 28.33 15.20 -39.58
N PRO A 319 27.49 16.16 -40.03
CA PRO A 319 26.97 17.24 -39.19
C PRO A 319 26.05 16.75 -38.06
N TYR A 320 25.51 15.54 -38.18
CA TYR A 320 24.66 14.91 -37.16
C TYR A 320 25.39 14.76 -35.81
N LEU A 321 26.71 14.56 -35.81
CA LEU A 321 27.51 14.35 -34.60
C LEU A 321 27.61 15.60 -33.70
N LEU A 322 27.32 16.79 -34.24
CA LEU A 322 27.43 18.07 -33.53
C LEU A 322 26.09 18.68 -33.14
N VAL A 323 24.97 18.06 -33.50
CA VAL A 323 23.61 18.58 -33.28
C VAL A 323 23.35 18.92 -31.81
N ALA A 324 23.68 18.01 -30.90
CA ALA A 324 23.47 18.19 -29.46
C ALA A 324 24.57 19.02 -28.77
N VAL A 325 25.72 19.23 -29.43
CA VAL A 325 26.93 19.80 -28.79
C VAL A 325 26.76 21.28 -28.49
N LYS A 326 26.26 22.07 -29.45
CA LYS A 326 26.11 23.53 -29.28
C LYS A 326 25.00 23.88 -28.29
N ASP A 327 23.77 23.43 -28.58
CA ASP A 327 22.60 23.76 -27.78
C ASP A 327 22.69 23.12 -26.37
N GLY A 328 23.35 21.96 -26.24
CA GLY A 328 23.63 21.33 -24.95
C GLY A 328 24.55 22.17 -24.07
N TRP A 329 25.57 22.82 -24.64
CA TRP A 329 26.47 23.70 -23.87
C TRP A 329 25.71 24.90 -23.26
N ASP A 330 24.85 25.55 -24.04
CA ASP A 330 24.07 26.70 -23.58
C ASP A 330 23.09 26.30 -22.45
N LEU A 331 22.48 25.11 -22.54
CA LEU A 331 21.62 24.57 -21.49
C LEU A 331 22.40 24.18 -20.23
N LEU A 332 23.60 23.62 -20.38
CA LEU A 332 24.45 23.27 -19.25
C LEU A 332 24.78 24.51 -18.41
N GLN A 333 25.09 25.64 -19.07
CA GLN A 333 25.32 26.90 -18.38
C GLN A 333 24.08 27.38 -17.61
N LYS A 334 22.88 27.25 -18.20
CA LYS A 334 21.62 27.58 -17.52
C LYS A 334 21.40 26.71 -16.27
N LEU A 335 21.66 25.40 -16.37
CA LEU A 335 21.52 24.47 -15.24
C LEU A 335 22.53 24.74 -14.12
N LEU A 336 23.76 25.13 -14.45
CA LEU A 336 24.80 25.46 -13.49
C LEU A 336 24.54 26.77 -12.73
N ASN A 337 23.88 27.73 -13.39
CA ASN A 337 23.57 29.03 -12.80
C ASN A 337 22.38 28.99 -11.83
N GLU A 338 21.70 27.85 -11.69
CA GLU A 338 20.61 27.65 -10.75
C GLU A 338 20.99 26.60 -9.69
N SER A 339 20.48 26.74 -8.47
CA SER A 339 20.64 25.71 -7.44
C SER A 339 19.82 24.45 -7.78
N ASP A 340 20.22 23.31 -7.25
CA ASP A 340 19.51 22.04 -7.48
C ASP A 340 18.06 22.11 -6.99
N GLU A 341 17.84 22.64 -5.79
CA GLU A 341 16.50 22.81 -5.21
C GLU A 341 15.59 23.66 -6.11
N HIS A 342 16.12 24.75 -6.68
CA HIS A 342 15.33 25.66 -7.51
C HIS A 342 14.94 25.01 -8.84
N THR A 343 15.89 24.39 -9.54
CA THR A 343 15.61 23.70 -10.81
C THR A 343 14.62 22.54 -10.59
N LEU A 344 14.83 21.71 -9.57
CA LEU A 344 13.94 20.60 -9.26
C LEU A 344 12.54 21.07 -8.85
N HIS A 345 12.45 22.19 -8.11
CA HIS A 345 11.17 22.80 -7.76
C HIS A 345 10.42 23.31 -9.01
N LYS A 346 11.11 23.96 -9.95
CA LYS A 346 10.51 24.39 -11.22
C LYS A 346 9.98 23.22 -12.01
N TRP A 347 10.78 22.15 -12.17
CA TRP A 347 10.36 20.94 -12.89
C TRP A 347 9.13 20.29 -12.23
N LYS A 348 9.12 20.18 -10.89
CA LYS A 348 7.99 19.63 -10.13
C LYS A 348 6.74 20.50 -10.27
N SER A 349 6.89 21.82 -10.23
CA SER A 349 5.79 22.78 -10.38
C SER A 349 5.21 22.79 -11.79
N ALA A 350 6.05 22.83 -12.82
CA ALA A 350 5.65 22.72 -14.22
C ALA A 350 4.92 21.39 -14.48
N ALA A 351 5.44 20.28 -13.93
CA ALA A 351 4.81 18.99 -14.07
C ALA A 351 3.41 18.94 -13.44
N LYS A 352 3.28 19.48 -12.23
CA LYS A 352 2.01 19.57 -11.52
C LYS A 352 1.00 20.45 -12.27
N GLN A 353 1.40 21.65 -12.67
CA GLN A 353 0.56 22.59 -13.41
C GLN A 353 0.07 21.98 -14.73
N TYR A 354 0.94 21.26 -15.44
CA TYR A 354 0.57 20.62 -16.70
C TYR A 354 -0.42 19.48 -16.49
N ASN A 355 -0.23 18.64 -15.47
CA ASN A 355 -1.19 17.59 -15.10
C ASN A 355 -2.55 18.18 -14.68
N GLU A 356 -2.57 19.26 -13.90
CA GLU A 356 -3.83 19.95 -13.53
C GLU A 356 -4.54 20.56 -14.76
N THR A 357 -3.78 21.11 -15.71
CA THR A 357 -4.35 21.71 -16.93
C THR A 357 -4.82 20.65 -17.93
N THR A 358 -4.08 19.54 -18.08
CA THR A 358 -4.45 18.42 -18.95
C THR A 358 -5.57 17.59 -18.36
N GLU A 359 -5.67 17.40 -17.05
CA GLU A 359 -6.85 16.77 -16.45
C GLU A 359 -8.10 17.64 -16.69
N ASN A 360 -7.98 18.97 -16.61
CA ASN A 360 -9.06 19.89 -16.98
C ASN A 360 -9.38 19.93 -18.49
N SER A 361 -8.40 19.72 -19.38
CA SER A 361 -8.61 19.69 -20.84
C SER A 361 -9.06 18.32 -21.36
N VAL A 362 -8.61 17.23 -20.75
CA VAL A 362 -9.09 15.85 -20.98
C VAL A 362 -10.54 15.76 -20.51
N ILE A 363 -10.94 16.40 -19.41
CA ILE A 363 -12.36 16.50 -19.02
C ILE A 363 -13.20 17.25 -20.08
N ARG A 364 -12.62 18.22 -20.82
CA ARG A 364 -13.29 18.88 -21.96
C ARG A 364 -13.27 18.06 -23.26
N ASN A 365 -12.18 17.36 -23.59
CA ASN A 365 -12.00 16.66 -24.87
C ASN A 365 -12.44 15.19 -24.87
N TYR A 366 -12.49 14.50 -23.72
CA TYR A 366 -13.10 13.16 -23.63
C TYR A 366 -14.63 13.18 -23.86
N CYS A 367 -15.24 14.37 -23.88
CA CYS A 367 -16.67 14.54 -24.15
C CYS A 367 -17.03 14.57 -25.65
N SER A 368 -16.07 14.62 -26.59
CA SER A 368 -16.40 14.82 -28.01
C SER A 368 -16.34 13.56 -28.89
N HIS A 369 -15.77 12.43 -28.44
CA HIS A 369 -15.46 11.29 -29.34
C HIS A 369 -15.98 9.89 -28.93
N ILE A 370 -16.89 9.76 -27.96
CA ILE A 370 -17.57 8.48 -27.71
C ILE A 370 -19.09 8.65 -27.87
N CYS A 371 -19.62 7.95 -28.87
CA CYS A 371 -21.03 7.63 -29.13
C CYS A 371 -22.03 8.78 -28.95
N LYS A 372 -22.13 9.67 -29.96
CA LYS A 372 -23.39 10.41 -30.16
C LYS A 372 -24.51 9.36 -30.25
N ASN A 373 -25.41 9.34 -29.26
CA ASN A 373 -26.57 8.43 -29.16
C ASN A 373 -26.39 7.05 -28.46
N ARG A 374 -25.43 6.88 -27.52
CA ARG A 374 -25.30 5.62 -26.72
C ARG A 374 -26.58 5.19 -26.00
N PHE A 375 -27.38 6.15 -25.54
CA PHE A 375 -28.62 5.93 -24.79
C PHE A 375 -29.87 6.31 -25.60
N GLY A 376 -29.77 6.33 -26.93
CA GLY A 376 -30.89 6.63 -27.81
C GLY A 376 -32.11 5.75 -27.53
N GLY A 377 -33.26 6.38 -27.26
CA GLY A 377 -34.51 5.69 -26.96
C GLY A 377 -34.62 5.11 -25.54
N LYS A 378 -33.59 5.28 -24.70
CA LYS A 378 -33.58 4.86 -23.30
C LYS A 378 -34.17 5.94 -22.38
N VAL A 379 -34.73 5.52 -21.25
CA VAL A 379 -35.25 6.43 -20.23
C VAL A 379 -34.40 6.36 -18.97
N ALA A 380 -33.95 7.51 -18.48
CA ALA A 380 -33.18 7.62 -17.25
C ALA A 380 -33.90 8.47 -16.19
N VAL A 381 -33.87 8.02 -14.95
CA VAL A 381 -34.36 8.78 -13.78
C VAL A 381 -33.15 9.20 -12.94
N VAL A 382 -33.05 10.49 -12.63
CA VAL A 382 -31.95 11.07 -11.84
C VAL A 382 -32.52 11.80 -10.62
N SER A 383 -32.39 11.20 -9.44
CA SER A 383 -32.82 11.84 -8.19
C SER A 383 -31.81 12.88 -7.70
N GLY A 384 -32.29 14.04 -7.23
CA GLY A 384 -31.43 15.17 -6.88
C GLY A 384 -30.72 15.75 -8.11
N GLY A 385 -31.39 15.74 -9.26
CA GLY A 385 -30.83 16.01 -10.58
C GLY A 385 -30.72 17.49 -10.97
N THR A 386 -31.00 18.43 -10.06
CA THR A 386 -31.08 19.87 -10.40
C THR A 386 -29.78 20.64 -10.16
N GLN A 387 -28.79 20.06 -9.50
CA GLN A 387 -27.49 20.70 -9.23
C GLN A 387 -26.37 19.68 -9.00
N GLY A 388 -25.11 20.15 -9.01
CA GLY A 388 -23.94 19.33 -8.66
C GLY A 388 -23.80 18.07 -9.53
N ILE A 389 -23.47 16.94 -8.89
CA ILE A 389 -23.26 15.64 -9.56
C ILE A 389 -24.53 15.21 -10.32
N GLY A 390 -25.71 15.34 -9.69
CA GLY A 390 -26.98 14.92 -10.30
C GLY A 390 -27.28 15.66 -11.61
N LEU A 391 -27.06 16.99 -11.65
CA LEU A 391 -27.27 17.78 -12.87
C LEU A 391 -26.29 17.39 -13.98
N SER A 392 -25.01 17.18 -13.63
CA SER A 392 -23.99 16.76 -14.60
C SER A 392 -24.31 15.39 -15.20
N VAL A 393 -24.80 14.44 -14.40
CA VAL A 393 -25.22 13.11 -14.88
C VAL A 393 -26.46 13.20 -15.76
N ALA A 394 -27.46 13.98 -15.36
CA ALA A 394 -28.66 14.22 -16.16
C ALA A 394 -28.32 14.82 -17.54
N ARG A 395 -27.49 15.86 -17.56
CA ARG A 395 -27.00 16.49 -18.80
C ARG A 395 -26.30 15.46 -19.68
N ARG A 396 -25.38 14.67 -19.12
CA ARG A 396 -24.60 13.71 -19.90
C ARG A 396 -25.45 12.59 -20.49
N LEU A 397 -26.38 12.02 -19.72
CA LEU A 397 -27.30 10.99 -20.21
C LEU A 397 -28.18 11.52 -21.35
N ALA A 398 -28.67 12.76 -21.23
CA ALA A 398 -29.48 13.38 -22.27
C ALA A 398 -28.67 13.73 -23.53
N GLN A 399 -27.42 14.20 -23.39
CA GLN A 399 -26.50 14.46 -24.51
C GLN A 399 -26.18 13.19 -25.31
N GLU A 400 -26.21 12.03 -24.65
CA GLU A 400 -26.02 10.72 -25.27
C GLU A 400 -27.34 10.07 -25.71
N GLY A 401 -28.47 10.80 -25.73
CA GLY A 401 -29.72 10.38 -26.37
C GLY A 401 -30.82 9.82 -25.45
N ALA A 402 -30.62 9.79 -24.12
CA ALA A 402 -31.65 9.36 -23.19
C ALA A 402 -32.74 10.43 -22.99
N LYS A 403 -33.99 9.98 -22.76
CA LYS A 403 -35.03 10.84 -22.16
C LYS A 403 -34.84 10.84 -20.65
N VAL A 404 -34.58 12.00 -20.04
CA VAL A 404 -34.20 12.07 -18.62
C VAL A 404 -35.29 12.69 -17.76
N VAL A 405 -35.69 12.01 -16.69
CA VAL A 405 -36.53 12.58 -15.62
C VAL A 405 -35.63 13.00 -14.47
N ILE A 406 -35.53 14.30 -14.21
CA ILE A 406 -34.84 14.83 -13.03
C ILE A 406 -35.82 15.13 -11.91
N SER A 407 -35.38 14.94 -10.67
CA SER A 407 -36.19 15.32 -9.50
C SER A 407 -35.41 16.07 -8.44
N SER A 408 -36.10 16.93 -7.70
CA SER A 408 -35.58 17.70 -6.56
C SER A 408 -36.71 18.20 -5.68
N THR A 409 -36.40 18.61 -4.45
CA THR A 409 -37.43 19.05 -3.48
C THR A 409 -37.98 20.45 -3.73
N LYS A 410 -37.34 21.25 -4.60
CA LYS A 410 -37.70 22.66 -4.82
C LYS A 410 -38.12 22.87 -6.27
N GLU A 411 -39.34 23.35 -6.48
CA GLU A 411 -39.90 23.64 -7.81
C GLU A 411 -39.02 24.58 -8.62
N LYS A 412 -38.60 25.71 -8.05
CA LYS A 412 -37.68 26.65 -8.70
C LYS A 412 -36.42 25.98 -9.25
N ASN A 413 -35.79 25.10 -8.46
CA ASN A 413 -34.58 24.40 -8.89
C ASN A 413 -34.87 23.41 -10.02
N VAL A 414 -36.05 22.78 -10.00
CA VAL A 414 -36.50 21.87 -11.06
C VAL A 414 -36.71 22.65 -12.36
N SER A 415 -37.46 23.75 -12.31
CA SER A 415 -37.72 24.59 -13.49
C SER A 415 -36.44 25.15 -14.09
N GLU A 416 -35.56 25.77 -13.28
CA GLU A 416 -34.29 26.32 -13.76
C GLU A 416 -33.38 25.26 -14.41
N ALA A 417 -33.33 24.05 -13.84
CA ALA A 417 -32.54 22.97 -14.40
C ALA A 417 -33.14 22.42 -15.71
N VAL A 418 -34.47 22.29 -15.80
CA VAL A 418 -35.16 21.87 -17.02
C VAL A 418 -34.95 22.91 -18.11
N ASP A 419 -35.17 24.19 -17.83
CA ASP A 419 -35.00 25.28 -18.79
C ASP A 419 -33.55 25.35 -19.31
N SER A 420 -32.56 25.21 -18.40
CA SER A 420 -31.15 25.20 -18.77
C SER A 420 -30.79 24.02 -19.68
N LEU A 421 -31.33 22.82 -19.43
CA LEU A 421 -31.02 21.63 -20.24
C LEU A 421 -31.81 21.64 -21.56
N ALA A 422 -33.04 22.18 -21.55
CA ALA A 422 -33.85 22.37 -22.76
C ALA A 422 -33.21 23.38 -23.71
N ALA A 423 -32.59 24.45 -23.19
CA ALA A 423 -31.81 25.40 -23.99
C ALA A 423 -30.60 24.75 -24.69
N GLU A 424 -30.07 23.64 -24.15
CA GLU A 424 -29.04 22.81 -24.79
C GLU A 424 -29.62 21.80 -25.81
N GLY A 425 -30.94 21.81 -26.05
CA GLY A 425 -31.63 20.87 -26.95
C GLY A 425 -31.87 19.47 -26.38
N LEU A 426 -31.78 19.31 -25.05
CA LEU A 426 -31.80 18.00 -24.39
C LEU A 426 -33.22 17.59 -23.95
N ALA A 427 -33.55 16.32 -24.13
CA ALA A 427 -34.86 15.75 -23.77
C ALA A 427 -34.96 15.47 -22.25
N VAL A 428 -35.26 16.50 -21.47
CA VAL A 428 -35.33 16.43 -20.00
C VAL A 428 -36.70 16.88 -19.49
N THR A 429 -37.23 16.19 -18.47
CA THR A 429 -38.44 16.59 -17.76
C THR A 429 -38.20 16.60 -16.26
N GLY A 430 -38.79 17.56 -15.56
CA GLY A 430 -38.61 17.76 -14.12
C GLY A 430 -39.83 17.34 -13.30
N VAL A 431 -39.59 16.79 -12.11
CA VAL A 431 -40.63 16.47 -11.12
C VAL A 431 -40.20 16.97 -9.74
N VAL A 432 -41.08 17.68 -9.04
CA VAL A 432 -40.86 18.02 -7.63
C VAL A 432 -41.06 16.76 -6.80
N CYS A 433 -40.01 16.31 -6.13
CA CYS A 433 -40.05 15.10 -5.32
C CYS A 433 -39.08 15.16 -4.14
N HIS A 434 -39.61 14.88 -2.97
CA HIS A 434 -38.89 14.57 -1.75
C HIS A 434 -38.76 13.06 -1.62
N ALA A 435 -37.52 12.55 -1.69
CA ALA A 435 -37.23 11.12 -1.75
C ALA A 435 -37.87 10.29 -0.63
N GLY A 436 -38.11 10.86 0.56
CA GLY A 436 -38.79 10.16 1.67
C GLY A 436 -40.29 9.94 1.49
N LYS A 437 -40.97 10.61 0.55
CA LYS A 437 -42.43 10.56 0.39
C LYS A 437 -42.83 9.64 -0.76
N LYS A 438 -43.60 8.59 -0.44
CA LYS A 438 -44.06 7.59 -1.42
C LYS A 438 -44.83 8.18 -2.59
N GLU A 439 -45.82 9.02 -2.33
CA GLU A 439 -46.66 9.60 -3.39
C GLU A 439 -45.84 10.45 -4.37
N GLU A 440 -44.84 11.19 -3.88
CA GLU A 440 -43.97 12.00 -4.75
C GLU A 440 -43.00 11.15 -5.57
N ARG A 441 -42.45 10.06 -4.99
CA ARG A 441 -41.65 9.09 -5.76
C ARG A 441 -42.46 8.44 -6.88
N LYS A 442 -43.73 8.11 -6.61
CA LYS A 442 -44.64 7.52 -7.59
C LYS A 442 -44.84 8.43 -8.80
N ILE A 443 -44.98 9.74 -8.60
CA ILE A 443 -45.10 10.72 -9.70
C ILE A 443 -43.85 10.69 -10.60
N VAL A 444 -42.64 10.57 -10.02
CA VAL A 444 -41.39 10.44 -10.80
C VAL A 444 -41.43 9.18 -11.67
N LEU A 445 -41.85 8.05 -11.11
CA LEU A 445 -41.92 6.77 -11.81
C LEU A 445 -43.02 6.76 -12.89
N GLU A 446 -44.19 7.36 -12.63
CA GLU A 446 -45.26 7.54 -13.60
C GLU A 446 -44.80 8.42 -14.77
N LYS A 447 -44.00 9.46 -14.50
CA LYS A 447 -43.43 10.30 -15.55
C LYS A 447 -42.43 9.54 -16.41
N ALA A 448 -41.59 8.71 -15.82
CA ALA A 448 -40.67 7.85 -16.57
C ALA A 448 -41.43 6.81 -17.41
N ALA A 449 -42.49 6.21 -16.86
CA ALA A 449 -43.36 5.28 -17.59
C ALA A 449 -44.01 5.93 -18.82
N GLN A 450 -44.45 7.19 -18.73
CA GLN A 450 -44.95 7.97 -19.89
C GLN A 450 -43.90 8.18 -20.98
N LEU A 451 -42.62 8.23 -20.62
CA LEU A 451 -41.51 8.42 -21.56
C LEU A 451 -41.04 7.11 -22.21
N GLY A 452 -41.53 5.98 -21.72
CA GLY A 452 -41.28 4.66 -22.30
C GLY A 452 -40.68 3.64 -21.34
N GLY A 453 -40.53 3.91 -20.03
CA GLY A 453 -40.01 2.95 -19.05
C GLY A 453 -38.90 3.49 -18.15
N ILE A 454 -38.08 2.61 -17.57
CA ILE A 454 -36.88 2.98 -16.82
C ILE A 454 -35.76 2.01 -17.20
N ASP A 455 -34.75 2.51 -17.93
CA ASP A 455 -33.54 1.75 -18.25
C ASP A 455 -32.39 2.10 -17.29
N THR A 456 -32.35 3.33 -16.77
CA THR A 456 -31.32 3.79 -15.83
C THR A 456 -31.93 4.52 -14.65
N LEU A 457 -31.64 4.07 -13.43
CA LEU A 457 -32.07 4.69 -12.18
C LEU A 457 -30.86 5.19 -11.40
N PHE A 458 -30.59 6.49 -11.45
CA PHE A 458 -29.49 7.14 -10.75
C PHE A 458 -30.00 7.84 -9.48
N LEU A 459 -29.63 7.29 -8.33
CA LEU A 459 -30.12 7.71 -7.02
C LEU A 459 -29.06 8.53 -6.26
N ASN A 460 -29.17 9.86 -6.37
CA ASN A 460 -28.21 10.84 -5.84
C ASN A 460 -28.78 11.77 -4.75
N SER A 461 -30.09 11.77 -4.52
CA SER A 461 -30.71 12.53 -3.42
C SER A 461 -30.13 12.13 -2.07
N GLY A 462 -29.75 13.13 -1.26
CA GLY A 462 -29.22 12.91 0.09
C GLY A 462 -29.29 14.18 0.92
N ILE A 463 -29.19 14.04 2.24
CA ILE A 463 -29.16 15.17 3.16
C ILE A 463 -27.72 15.65 3.33
N ASN A 464 -27.56 16.98 3.37
CA ASN A 464 -26.27 17.59 3.70
C ASN A 464 -25.79 17.11 5.07
N PRO A 465 -24.49 16.81 5.21
CA PRO A 465 -23.94 16.49 6.51
C PRO A 465 -24.17 17.66 7.46
N LYS A 466 -24.57 17.38 8.70
CA LYS A 466 -24.54 18.35 9.79
C LYS A 466 -23.23 18.11 10.55
N PRO A 467 -22.19 18.96 10.38
CA PRO A 467 -20.91 18.72 11.02
C PRO A 467 -21.06 18.79 12.54
N GLY A 468 -20.63 17.73 13.23
CA GLY A 468 -20.58 17.66 14.67
C GLY A 468 -20.24 16.25 15.14
N PRO A 469 -19.85 16.08 16.42
CA PRO A 469 -19.69 14.75 17.01
C PRO A 469 -20.97 13.93 16.85
N ILE A 470 -20.88 12.68 16.40
CA ILE A 470 -21.98 11.72 16.28
C ILE A 470 -22.70 11.54 17.62
N LEU A 471 -21.99 11.64 18.74
CA LEU A 471 -22.59 11.56 20.08
C LEU A 471 -23.59 12.68 20.37
N ASN A 472 -23.44 13.83 19.70
CA ASN A 472 -24.36 14.95 19.80
C ASN A 472 -25.57 14.83 18.87
N ALA A 473 -25.61 13.82 18.00
CA ALA A 473 -26.81 13.54 17.22
C ALA A 473 -27.94 13.07 18.15
N ASP A 474 -29.09 13.71 18.02
CA ASP A 474 -30.33 13.25 18.62
C ASP A 474 -31.01 12.21 17.70
N GLU A 475 -31.99 11.52 18.28
CA GLU A 475 -32.76 10.49 17.59
C GLU A 475 -33.48 11.04 16.32
N PRO A 476 -34.14 12.21 16.35
CA PRO A 476 -34.74 12.79 15.14
C PRO A 476 -33.75 13.06 14.00
N LEU A 477 -32.53 13.49 14.30
CA LEU A 477 -31.50 13.69 13.28
C LEU A 477 -31.02 12.35 12.69
N TRP A 478 -30.89 11.32 13.52
CA TRP A 478 -30.54 9.96 13.10
C TRP A 478 -31.58 9.41 12.12
N ASP A 479 -32.85 9.45 12.53
CA ASP A 479 -33.98 8.96 11.74
C ASP A 479 -34.05 9.72 10.40
N LYS A 480 -33.98 11.06 10.43
CA LYS A 480 -33.97 11.89 9.24
C LYS A 480 -32.85 11.53 8.24
N VAL A 481 -31.62 11.29 8.71
CA VAL A 481 -30.48 10.94 7.83
C VAL A 481 -30.66 9.55 7.22
N PHE A 482 -31.05 8.54 8.00
CA PHE A 482 -31.24 7.18 7.49
C PHE A 482 -32.48 7.04 6.62
N ASP A 483 -33.56 7.74 6.95
CA ASP A 483 -34.79 7.77 6.15
C ASP A 483 -34.53 8.26 4.73
N ILE A 484 -33.68 9.28 4.57
CA ILE A 484 -33.42 9.86 3.24
C ILE A 484 -32.21 9.23 2.56
N ASN A 485 -31.10 9.04 3.25
CA ASN A 485 -29.89 8.53 2.60
C ASN A 485 -29.98 7.03 2.31
N ILE A 486 -30.82 6.26 3.02
CA ILE A 486 -30.89 4.80 2.90
C ILE A 486 -32.30 4.31 2.58
N LYS A 487 -33.26 4.50 3.49
CA LYS A 487 -34.61 3.92 3.37
C LYS A 487 -35.30 4.41 2.09
N ALA A 488 -35.26 5.71 1.82
CA ALA A 488 -35.80 6.30 0.60
C ALA A 488 -35.17 5.71 -0.67
N GLN A 489 -33.86 5.42 -0.68
CA GLN A 489 -33.19 4.87 -1.85
C GLN A 489 -33.63 3.42 -2.10
N PHE A 490 -33.70 2.60 -1.04
CA PHE A 490 -34.24 1.24 -1.11
C PHE A 490 -35.69 1.22 -1.60
N LEU A 491 -36.55 2.07 -1.02
CA LEU A 491 -37.95 2.17 -1.44
C LEU A 491 -38.08 2.64 -2.89
N PHE A 492 -37.26 3.58 -3.35
CA PHE A 492 -37.25 4.01 -4.75
C PHE A 492 -36.89 2.87 -5.70
N VAL A 493 -35.87 2.07 -5.35
CA VAL A 493 -35.51 0.86 -6.10
C VAL A 493 -36.68 -0.10 -6.14
N LYS A 494 -37.24 -0.47 -4.98
CA LYS A 494 -38.36 -1.41 -4.84
C LYS A 494 -39.58 -0.98 -5.67
N GLU A 495 -39.91 0.31 -5.65
CA GLU A 495 -41.04 0.87 -6.40
C GLU A 495 -40.77 0.95 -7.92
N ALA A 496 -39.51 1.11 -8.35
CA ALA A 496 -39.13 1.12 -9.76
C ALA A 496 -39.10 -0.28 -10.40
N MET A 497 -39.00 -1.36 -9.59
CA MET A 497 -38.81 -2.72 -10.09
C MET A 497 -39.86 -3.20 -11.11
N PRO A 498 -41.17 -2.94 -10.93
CA PRO A 498 -42.17 -3.35 -11.93
C PRO A 498 -41.93 -2.73 -13.31
N LEU A 499 -41.43 -1.50 -13.36
CA LEU A 499 -41.11 -0.81 -14.62
C LEU A 499 -39.82 -1.34 -15.24
N MET A 500 -38.79 -1.60 -14.44
CA MET A 500 -37.50 -2.10 -14.92
C MET A 500 -37.60 -3.57 -15.41
N LYS A 501 -38.31 -4.44 -14.68
CA LYS A 501 -38.51 -5.85 -15.09
C LYS A 501 -39.27 -5.98 -16.41
N LYS A 502 -40.21 -5.06 -16.70
CA LYS A 502 -40.92 -5.01 -17.99
C LYS A 502 -39.98 -4.76 -19.17
N HIS A 503 -38.81 -4.15 -18.94
CA HIS A 503 -37.80 -3.85 -19.95
C HIS A 503 -36.71 -4.92 -20.10
N GLN A 504 -36.79 -6.02 -19.33
CA GLN A 504 -35.84 -7.15 -19.37
C GLN A 504 -34.37 -6.73 -19.22
N GLY A 505 -34.12 -5.75 -18.35
CA GLY A 505 -32.77 -5.33 -17.98
C GLY A 505 -32.69 -3.84 -17.62
N GLY A 506 -31.56 -3.42 -17.06
CA GLY A 506 -31.35 -2.01 -16.70
C GLY A 506 -30.13 -1.75 -15.81
N SER A 507 -29.97 -0.50 -15.39
CA SER A 507 -28.87 -0.10 -14.50
C SER A 507 -29.36 0.78 -13.35
N ILE A 508 -28.95 0.44 -12.13
CA ILE A 508 -29.20 1.20 -10.92
C ILE A 508 -27.86 1.69 -10.39
N ILE A 509 -27.76 2.98 -10.09
CA ILE A 509 -26.54 3.59 -9.55
C ILE A 509 -26.87 4.34 -8.27
N LEU A 510 -26.28 3.91 -7.15
CA LEU A 510 -26.40 4.58 -5.84
C LEU A 510 -25.22 5.52 -5.58
N MET A 511 -25.48 6.70 -5.02
CA MET A 511 -24.43 7.68 -4.70
C MET A 511 -23.95 7.59 -3.23
N SER A 512 -22.78 6.97 -3.03
CA SER A 512 -22.06 6.95 -1.75
C SER A 512 -21.04 8.11 -1.66
N SER A 513 -19.96 7.93 -0.91
CA SER A 513 -18.87 8.89 -0.73
C SER A 513 -17.61 8.17 -0.26
N LEU A 514 -16.43 8.66 -0.65
CA LEU A 514 -15.16 8.22 -0.05
C LEU A 514 -15.17 8.36 1.48
N GLY A 515 -15.96 9.28 2.03
CA GLY A 515 -16.19 9.43 3.48
C GLY A 515 -16.74 8.17 4.16
N ALA A 516 -17.30 7.21 3.41
CA ALA A 516 -17.64 5.89 3.93
C ALA A 516 -16.39 5.07 4.29
N TYR A 517 -15.32 5.17 3.49
CA TYR A 517 -14.07 4.41 3.64
C TYR A 517 -13.00 5.18 4.43
N ALA A 518 -12.85 6.47 4.13
CA ALA A 518 -11.90 7.39 4.73
C ALA A 518 -12.64 8.33 5.70
N TYR A 519 -12.63 7.96 6.98
CA TYR A 519 -13.30 8.70 8.04
C TYR A 519 -12.80 10.15 8.13
N LYS A 520 -13.73 11.09 8.36
CA LYS A 520 -13.44 12.48 8.72
C LYS A 520 -14.18 12.88 9.99
N GLU A 521 -13.44 13.51 10.89
CA GLU A 521 -13.95 14.03 12.15
C GLU A 521 -15.18 14.93 11.91
N LYS A 522 -16.19 14.83 12.78
CA LYS A 522 -17.45 15.59 12.74
C LYS A 522 -18.40 15.22 11.58
N LEU A 523 -18.10 14.22 10.77
CA LEU A 523 -18.98 13.71 9.70
C LEU A 523 -19.49 12.28 9.97
N GLY A 524 -19.50 11.87 11.24
CA GLY A 524 -19.76 10.50 11.66
C GLY A 524 -21.08 9.93 11.15
N LEU A 525 -22.21 10.55 11.50
CA LEU A 525 -23.54 10.10 11.11
C LEU A 525 -23.71 9.99 9.59
N TYR A 526 -23.18 10.97 8.86
CA TYR A 526 -23.18 10.97 7.40
C TYR A 526 -22.35 9.80 6.84
N SER A 527 -21.15 9.58 7.36
CA SER A 527 -20.24 8.51 6.94
C SER A 527 -20.86 7.12 7.16
N VAL A 528 -21.53 6.90 8.30
CA VAL A 528 -22.27 5.65 8.56
C VAL A 528 -23.35 5.43 7.51
N SER A 529 -24.18 6.46 7.21
CA SER A 529 -25.22 6.34 6.18
C SER A 529 -24.61 5.98 4.81
N LYS A 530 -23.51 6.62 4.39
CA LYS A 530 -22.89 6.36 3.10
C LYS A 530 -22.27 4.95 3.00
N MET A 531 -21.78 4.38 4.10
CA MET A 531 -21.36 2.97 4.12
C MET A 531 -22.54 2.02 3.88
N CYS A 532 -23.69 2.27 4.50
CA CYS A 532 -24.86 1.42 4.32
C CYS A 532 -25.34 1.40 2.84
N LEU A 533 -25.10 2.47 2.05
CA LEU A 533 -25.36 2.47 0.60
C LEU A 533 -24.45 1.51 -0.19
N ILE A 534 -23.17 1.41 0.17
CA ILE A 534 -22.23 0.49 -0.48
C ILE A 534 -22.68 -0.96 -0.26
N THR A 535 -23.13 -1.29 0.95
CA THR A 535 -23.68 -2.62 1.26
C THR A 535 -24.97 -2.88 0.50
N LEU A 536 -25.88 -1.90 0.50
CA LEU A 536 -27.15 -1.99 -0.22
C LEU A 536 -26.92 -2.27 -1.71
N THR A 537 -25.97 -1.59 -2.34
CA THR A 537 -25.56 -1.88 -3.73
C THR A 537 -25.13 -3.33 -3.90
N LYS A 538 -24.26 -3.86 -3.03
CA LYS A 538 -23.76 -5.23 -3.15
C LYS A 538 -24.87 -6.27 -3.04
N VAL A 539 -25.81 -6.07 -2.11
CA VAL A 539 -26.95 -6.97 -1.94
C VAL A 539 -27.88 -6.91 -3.16
N LEU A 540 -28.26 -5.70 -3.59
CA LEU A 540 -29.14 -5.51 -4.75
C LEU A 540 -28.50 -6.00 -6.05
N ALA A 541 -27.19 -5.82 -6.24
CA ALA A 541 -26.47 -6.28 -7.42
C ALA A 541 -26.56 -7.79 -7.59
N ASN A 542 -26.47 -8.53 -6.48
CA ASN A 542 -26.59 -9.98 -6.51
C ASN A 542 -28.04 -10.44 -6.68
N GLU A 543 -28.99 -9.81 -5.97
CA GLU A 543 -30.41 -10.17 -6.05
C GLU A 543 -31.04 -9.87 -7.41
N LEU A 544 -30.62 -8.78 -8.06
CA LEU A 544 -31.20 -8.33 -9.33
C LEU A 544 -30.44 -8.82 -10.57
N ALA A 545 -29.34 -9.57 -10.39
CA ALA A 545 -28.56 -10.13 -11.48
C ALA A 545 -29.39 -11.07 -12.38
N SER A 546 -30.31 -11.85 -11.81
CA SER A 546 -31.19 -12.75 -12.56
C SER A 546 -32.23 -12.03 -13.41
N ASP A 547 -32.50 -10.76 -13.11
CA ASP A 547 -33.42 -9.90 -13.86
C ASP A 547 -32.69 -9.05 -14.93
N ASP A 548 -31.40 -9.32 -15.20
CA ASP A 548 -30.50 -8.53 -16.08
C ASP A 548 -30.35 -7.05 -15.68
N ILE A 549 -30.49 -6.76 -14.38
CA ILE A 549 -30.35 -5.42 -13.83
C ILE A 549 -29.02 -5.30 -13.09
N THR A 550 -28.16 -4.42 -13.59
CA THR A 550 -26.90 -4.09 -12.93
C THR A 550 -27.12 -3.10 -11.79
N VAL A 551 -26.47 -3.29 -10.64
CA VAL A 551 -26.51 -2.33 -9.54
C VAL A 551 -25.10 -1.95 -9.15
N ASN A 552 -24.79 -0.66 -9.23
CA ASN A 552 -23.46 -0.11 -8.99
C ASN A 552 -23.51 1.03 -7.96
N CYS A 553 -22.38 1.33 -7.34
CA CYS A 553 -22.24 2.45 -6.40
C CYS A 553 -21.10 3.35 -6.87
N VAL A 554 -21.28 4.66 -6.77
CA VAL A 554 -20.20 5.64 -6.98
C VAL A 554 -19.86 6.27 -5.63
N ALA A 555 -18.59 6.26 -5.23
CA ALA A 555 -18.12 6.79 -3.94
C ALA A 555 -17.07 7.90 -4.15
N PRO A 556 -17.49 9.10 -4.57
CA PRO A 556 -16.55 10.18 -4.91
C PRO A 556 -15.82 10.74 -3.67
N ALA A 557 -14.59 11.21 -3.88
CA ALA A 557 -13.81 12.00 -2.93
C ALA A 557 -14.33 13.45 -2.85
N PHE A 558 -13.48 14.42 -2.49
CA PHE A 558 -13.88 15.83 -2.50
C PHE A 558 -14.08 16.29 -3.95
N ILE A 559 -15.33 16.59 -4.32
CA ILE A 559 -15.66 17.23 -5.61
C ILE A 559 -15.86 18.72 -5.35
N ASP A 560 -15.09 19.54 -6.06
CA ASP A 560 -15.16 21.00 -5.95
C ASP A 560 -16.52 21.50 -6.44
N THR A 561 -17.39 21.72 -5.47
CA THR A 561 -18.78 22.14 -5.59
C THR A 561 -19.05 23.07 -4.42
N LYS A 562 -20.19 23.77 -4.40
CA LYS A 562 -20.65 24.51 -3.20
C LYS A 562 -20.69 23.63 -1.92
N PHE A 563 -20.68 22.29 -2.08
CA PHE A 563 -20.64 21.28 -1.02
C PHE A 563 -19.23 20.90 -0.55
N GLY A 564 -18.19 21.01 -1.41
CA GLY A 564 -16.82 20.57 -1.12
C GLY A 564 -15.95 21.54 -0.32
N SER A 565 -16.37 22.80 -0.16
CA SER A 565 -15.58 23.89 0.44
C SER A 565 -15.39 23.81 1.96
N VAL A 566 -16.14 22.97 2.67
CA VAL A 566 -16.18 22.93 4.15
C VAL A 566 -15.00 22.16 4.79
N ILE A 567 -14.23 21.38 4.03
CA ILE A 567 -13.42 20.27 4.59
C ILE A 567 -11.89 20.44 4.38
N ARG A 568 -11.41 21.64 4.00
CA ARG A 568 -10.02 21.84 3.54
C ARG A 568 -8.95 22.19 4.61
N ASN A 569 -9.28 22.46 5.88
CA ASN A 569 -8.35 23.22 6.76
C ASN A 569 -7.66 22.53 7.97
N TYR A 570 -7.48 21.20 8.08
CA TYR A 570 -6.97 20.62 9.36
C TYR A 570 -6.06 19.36 9.28
N CYS A 571 -4.80 19.44 8.81
CA CYS A 571 -3.87 18.29 8.90
C CYS A 571 -2.39 18.64 9.19
N SER A 572 -1.81 18.14 10.32
CA SER A 572 -0.46 17.51 10.41
C SER A 572 -0.06 17.02 11.83
N HIS A 573 0.71 15.91 11.89
CA HIS A 573 1.56 15.31 12.97
C HIS A 573 1.02 14.16 13.86
N ILE A 574 1.81 13.07 14.04
CA ILE A 574 1.97 12.25 15.29
C ILE A 574 3.02 11.09 15.14
N CYS A 575 3.70 10.78 16.29
CA CYS A 575 4.52 9.60 16.69
C CYS A 575 6.08 9.66 16.62
N LYS A 576 6.76 10.10 17.72
CA LYS A 576 8.23 9.95 17.91
C LYS A 576 8.77 9.67 19.35
N ASN A 577 7.98 9.37 20.40
CA ASN A 577 8.51 9.36 21.79
C ASN A 577 7.83 8.38 22.78
N ARG A 578 8.06 7.05 22.68
CA ARG A 578 7.37 6.02 23.51
C ARG A 578 8.00 5.78 24.89
N PHE A 579 9.33 5.83 24.99
CA PHE A 579 10.11 5.56 26.21
C PHE A 579 10.77 6.81 26.79
N GLY A 580 10.29 8.00 26.40
CA GLY A 580 10.82 9.28 26.90
C GLY A 580 10.93 9.30 28.41
N GLY A 581 12.16 9.47 28.92
CA GLY A 581 12.45 9.54 30.36
C GLY A 581 12.61 8.20 31.08
N LYS A 582 12.56 7.07 30.37
CA LYS A 582 12.75 5.71 30.93
C LYS A 582 14.20 5.24 30.86
N VAL A 583 14.59 4.34 31.76
CA VAL A 583 15.94 3.74 31.80
C VAL A 583 15.88 2.24 31.49
N ALA A 584 16.66 1.79 30.51
CA ALA A 584 16.75 0.39 30.12
C ALA A 584 18.17 -0.16 30.32
N VAL A 585 18.28 -1.39 30.82
CA VAL A 585 19.53 -2.13 30.91
C VAL A 585 19.49 -3.28 29.90
N VAL A 586 20.51 -3.38 29.04
CA VAL A 586 20.64 -4.42 28.02
C VAL A 586 21.94 -5.20 28.22
N SER A 587 21.82 -6.45 28.67
CA SER A 587 22.98 -7.33 28.86
C SER A 587 23.41 -7.97 27.52
N GLY A 588 24.71 -8.04 27.27
CA GLY A 588 25.23 -8.50 25.97
C GLY A 588 24.88 -7.54 24.83
N GLY A 589 24.82 -6.24 25.11
CA GLY A 589 24.29 -5.19 24.25
C GLY A 589 25.23 -4.65 23.17
N THR A 590 26.41 -5.26 22.96
CA THR A 590 27.45 -4.70 22.08
C THR A 590 27.43 -5.24 20.65
N GLN A 591 26.64 -6.29 20.37
CA GLN A 591 26.54 -6.89 19.04
C GLN A 591 25.23 -7.69 18.86
N GLY A 592 24.86 -7.99 17.62
CA GLY A 592 23.71 -8.85 17.30
C GLY A 592 22.39 -8.32 17.89
N ILE A 593 21.57 -9.22 18.45
CA ILE A 593 20.26 -8.90 19.03
C ILE A 593 20.36 -7.82 20.12
N GLY A 594 21.34 -7.93 21.02
CA GLY A 594 21.51 -6.98 22.12
C GLY A 594 21.77 -5.55 21.64
N LEU A 595 22.59 -5.37 20.60
CA LEU A 595 22.88 -4.05 20.02
C LEU A 595 21.66 -3.44 19.33
N SER A 596 20.93 -4.26 18.56
CA SER A 596 19.71 -3.81 17.87
C SER A 596 18.61 -3.40 18.86
N VAL A 597 18.46 -4.14 19.97
CA VAL A 597 17.53 -3.77 21.07
C VAL A 597 17.95 -2.46 21.73
N ALA A 598 19.24 -2.29 22.05
CA ALA A 598 19.72 -1.06 22.66
C ALA A 598 19.46 0.16 21.78
N ARG A 599 19.75 0.05 20.48
CA ARG A 599 19.44 1.09 19.48
C ARG A 599 17.95 1.42 19.47
N ARG A 600 17.09 0.40 19.37
CA ARG A 600 15.64 0.57 19.24
C ARG A 600 15.02 1.25 20.46
N LEU A 601 15.39 0.83 21.67
CA LEU A 601 14.87 1.44 22.90
C LEU A 601 15.31 2.92 23.02
N ALA A 602 16.55 3.23 22.62
CA ALA A 602 17.05 4.60 22.64
C ALA A 602 16.41 5.50 21.57
N GLN A 603 16.16 4.99 20.35
CA GLN A 603 15.46 5.72 19.29
C GLN A 603 14.04 6.11 19.67
N GLU A 604 13.39 5.29 20.51
CA GLU A 604 12.06 5.55 21.02
C GLU A 604 12.07 6.35 22.36
N GLY A 605 13.23 6.81 22.83
CA GLY A 605 13.36 7.82 23.89
C GLY A 605 13.96 7.35 25.23
N ALA A 606 14.40 6.09 25.35
CA ALA A 606 14.99 5.56 26.58
C ALA A 606 16.46 5.98 26.76
N LYS A 607 16.92 6.11 28.01
CA LYS A 607 18.34 6.11 28.36
C LYS A 607 18.79 4.65 28.55
N VAL A 608 19.76 4.19 27.76
CA VAL A 608 20.13 2.76 27.74
C VAL A 608 21.51 2.52 28.32
N VAL A 609 21.63 1.56 29.24
CA VAL A 609 22.91 1.02 29.74
C VAL A 609 23.16 -0.32 29.07
N ILE A 610 24.18 -0.40 28.21
CA ILE A 610 24.62 -1.65 27.60
C ILE A 610 25.79 -2.26 28.38
N SER A 611 25.87 -3.59 28.41
CA SER A 611 27.01 -4.29 29.01
C SER A 611 27.52 -5.48 28.20
N SER A 612 28.83 -5.73 28.29
CA SER A 612 29.49 -6.89 27.66
C SER A 612 30.86 -7.14 28.31
N ARG A 613 31.52 -8.27 27.99
CA ARG A 613 32.74 -8.73 28.67
C ARG A 613 34.02 -8.01 28.26
N LYS A 614 34.03 -7.32 27.12
CA LYS A 614 35.24 -6.76 26.51
C LYS A 614 35.10 -5.26 26.38
N GLU A 615 36.04 -4.52 26.97
CA GLU A 615 36.11 -3.04 26.93
C GLU A 615 35.95 -2.52 25.50
N LYS A 616 36.80 -3.00 24.58
CA LYS A 616 36.77 -2.60 23.16
C LYS A 616 35.37 -2.68 22.53
N ASN A 617 34.65 -3.78 22.76
CA ASN A 617 33.31 -3.97 22.20
C ASN A 617 32.28 -3.02 22.83
N VAL A 618 32.46 -2.69 24.11
CA VAL A 618 31.60 -1.75 24.82
C VAL A 618 31.83 -0.34 24.27
N SER A 619 33.09 0.09 24.13
CA SER A 619 33.43 1.41 23.57
C SER A 619 32.90 1.58 22.14
N GLU A 620 33.18 0.63 21.24
CA GLU A 620 32.73 0.69 19.84
C GLU A 620 31.20 0.76 19.71
N ALA A 621 30.46 0.01 20.53
CA ALA A 621 29.00 0.03 20.52
C ALA A 621 28.43 1.34 21.06
N VAL A 622 29.04 1.93 22.10
CA VAL A 622 28.62 3.24 22.62
C VAL A 622 28.89 4.33 21.59
N ASP A 623 30.07 4.36 20.99
CA ASP A 623 30.44 5.37 20.00
C ASP A 623 29.51 5.32 18.78
N SER A 624 29.20 4.11 18.29
CA SER A 624 28.28 3.91 17.17
C SER A 624 26.87 4.42 17.48
N LEU A 625 26.34 4.16 18.68
CA LEU A 625 24.98 4.58 19.05
C LEU A 625 24.93 6.08 19.38
N ALA A 626 26.00 6.63 19.97
CA ALA A 626 26.12 8.05 20.24
C ALA A 626 26.16 8.88 18.95
N ALA A 627 26.82 8.38 17.89
CA ALA A 627 26.82 9.03 16.58
C ALA A 627 25.41 9.14 15.94
N GLU A 628 24.49 8.26 16.33
CA GLU A 628 23.07 8.31 15.94
C GLU A 628 22.25 9.30 16.81
N GLY A 629 22.88 10.01 17.76
CA GLY A 629 22.22 10.92 18.69
C GLY A 629 21.48 10.22 19.84
N LEU A 630 21.81 8.96 20.13
CA LEU A 630 21.10 8.13 21.09
C LEU A 630 21.73 8.19 22.49
N ALA A 631 20.89 8.23 23.53
CA ALA A 631 21.32 8.31 24.92
C ALA A 631 21.74 6.92 25.45
N VAL A 632 22.99 6.51 25.18
CA VAL A 632 23.52 5.19 25.56
C VAL A 632 24.82 5.31 26.36
N THR A 633 24.97 4.47 27.39
CA THR A 633 26.23 4.32 28.15
C THR A 633 26.62 2.84 28.27
N GLY A 634 27.92 2.57 28.35
CA GLY A 634 28.47 1.21 28.37
C GLY A 634 29.19 0.85 29.67
N VAL A 635 29.11 -0.42 30.07
CA VAL A 635 29.83 -0.98 31.23
C VAL A 635 30.42 -2.34 30.89
N VAL A 636 31.68 -2.58 31.24
CA VAL A 636 32.27 -3.92 31.15
C VAL A 636 31.71 -4.81 32.26
N CYS A 637 31.08 -5.91 31.87
CA CYS A 637 30.46 -6.85 32.79
C CYS A 637 30.41 -8.28 32.25
N HIS A 638 30.91 -9.20 33.05
CA HIS A 638 30.69 -10.63 32.97
C HIS A 638 29.48 -11.00 33.82
N ALA A 639 28.40 -11.47 33.19
CA ALA A 639 27.12 -11.75 33.86
C ALA A 639 27.24 -12.69 35.09
N GLY A 640 28.22 -13.59 35.13
CA GLY A 640 28.47 -14.46 36.29
C GLY A 640 29.11 -13.79 37.52
N LYS A 641 29.72 -12.60 37.39
CA LYS A 641 30.45 -11.94 38.48
C LYS A 641 29.61 -10.87 39.16
N LYS A 642 29.41 -11.00 40.47
CA LYS A 642 28.58 -10.11 41.29
C LYS A 642 29.05 -8.65 41.25
N GLU A 643 30.33 -8.40 41.51
CA GLU A 643 30.87 -7.03 41.57
C GLU A 643 30.71 -6.29 40.24
N GLU A 644 30.85 -6.99 39.11
CA GLU A 644 30.68 -6.39 37.79
C GLU A 644 29.20 -6.13 37.45
N ARG A 645 28.26 -6.98 37.89
CA ARG A 645 26.80 -6.70 37.74
C ARG A 645 26.40 -5.46 38.55
N LYS A 646 26.97 -5.30 39.74
CA LYS A 646 26.70 -4.16 40.62
C LYS A 646 27.03 -2.83 39.94
N ILE A 647 28.15 -2.73 39.23
CA ILE A 647 28.55 -1.53 38.48
C ILE A 647 27.50 -1.16 37.40
N VAL A 648 26.94 -2.15 36.70
CA VAL A 648 25.87 -1.92 35.70
C VAL A 648 24.63 -1.31 36.36
N LEU A 649 24.24 -1.85 37.52
CA LEU A 649 23.07 -1.37 38.27
C LEU A 649 23.30 0.01 38.88
N GLU A 650 24.50 0.29 39.39
CA GLU A 650 24.91 1.63 39.87
C GLU A 650 24.85 2.66 38.73
N LYS A 651 25.27 2.28 37.51
CA LYS A 651 25.17 3.16 36.35
C LYS A 651 23.73 3.45 35.96
N ALA A 652 22.85 2.45 35.99
CA ALA A 652 21.42 2.65 35.74
C ALA A 652 20.77 3.53 36.82
N ALA A 653 21.15 3.33 38.10
CA ALA A 653 20.68 4.16 39.21
C ALA A 653 21.04 5.64 39.02
N GLN A 654 22.25 5.95 38.52
CA GLN A 654 22.67 7.33 38.18
C GLN A 654 21.81 7.97 37.07
N LEU A 655 21.18 7.17 36.21
CA LEU A 655 20.35 7.65 35.10
C LEU A 655 18.87 7.80 35.45
N GLY A 656 18.46 7.36 36.64
CA GLY A 656 17.07 7.44 37.12
C GLY A 656 16.44 6.11 37.55
N GLY A 657 17.21 5.02 37.63
CA GLY A 657 16.72 3.70 38.07
C GLY A 657 16.65 2.68 36.93
N ILE A 658 15.73 1.71 37.00
CA ILE A 658 15.56 0.68 35.97
C ILE A 658 14.07 0.49 35.70
N ASP A 659 13.63 0.80 34.48
CA ASP A 659 12.28 0.52 33.99
C ASP A 659 12.24 -0.75 33.13
N THR A 660 13.33 -1.05 32.42
CA THR A 660 13.45 -2.24 31.57
C THR A 660 14.75 -2.95 31.84
N LEU A 661 14.68 -4.27 32.06
CA LEU A 661 15.82 -5.15 32.22
C LEU A 661 15.76 -6.25 31.16
N PHE A 662 16.52 -6.08 30.07
CA PHE A 662 16.66 -7.08 29.03
C PHE A 662 17.95 -7.86 29.19
N LEU A 663 17.83 -9.15 29.51
CA LEU A 663 18.97 -10.02 29.74
C LEU A 663 19.16 -10.99 28.57
N ASN A 664 20.14 -10.66 27.72
CA ASN A 664 20.46 -11.38 26.48
C ASN A 664 21.83 -12.09 26.53
N SER A 665 22.63 -11.84 27.56
CA SER A 665 23.94 -12.48 27.75
C SER A 665 23.80 -14.01 27.76
N GLY A 666 24.55 -14.70 26.90
CA GLY A 666 24.58 -16.15 26.83
C GLY A 666 25.96 -16.66 26.43
N ILE A 667 26.22 -17.94 26.71
CA ILE A 667 27.46 -18.60 26.29
C ILE A 667 27.30 -19.29 24.93
N ASN A 668 28.38 -19.33 24.15
CA ASN A 668 28.44 -20.14 22.94
C ASN A 668 28.25 -21.62 23.31
N PRO A 669 27.34 -22.34 22.63
CA PRO A 669 27.16 -23.76 22.87
C PRO A 669 28.41 -24.51 22.38
N LYS A 670 28.74 -25.60 23.07
CA LYS A 670 29.74 -26.58 22.61
C LYS A 670 28.96 -27.75 22.01
N PRO A 671 28.96 -27.94 20.67
CA PRO A 671 28.22 -29.02 20.05
C PRO A 671 28.77 -30.39 20.47
N GLY A 672 27.88 -31.32 20.81
CA GLY A 672 28.22 -32.71 21.13
C GLY A 672 27.04 -33.48 21.72
N PRO A 673 27.14 -34.83 21.79
CA PRO A 673 26.18 -35.63 22.53
C PRO A 673 26.10 -35.16 23.99
N ILE A 674 24.88 -35.02 24.53
CA ILE A 674 24.69 -34.51 25.90
C ILE A 674 25.37 -35.40 26.95
N LEU A 675 25.46 -36.71 26.69
CA LEU A 675 26.14 -37.68 27.56
C LEU A 675 27.67 -37.51 27.59
N ASN A 676 28.24 -36.76 26.65
CA ASN A 676 29.67 -36.49 26.58
C ASN A 676 30.03 -35.13 27.23
N ALA A 677 29.05 -34.40 27.77
CA ALA A 677 29.30 -33.15 28.47
C ALA A 677 29.81 -33.42 29.88
N ASP A 678 31.01 -32.93 30.19
CA ASP A 678 31.63 -33.00 31.51
C ASP A 678 31.02 -31.97 32.48
N GLU A 679 31.11 -32.26 33.77
CA GLU A 679 30.57 -31.41 34.85
C GLU A 679 31.01 -29.93 34.74
N PRO A 680 32.27 -29.59 34.42
CA PRO A 680 32.68 -28.20 34.23
C PRO A 680 31.94 -27.48 33.08
N LEU A 681 31.57 -28.19 32.02
CA LEU A 681 30.79 -27.62 30.92
C LEU A 681 29.33 -27.40 31.33
N TRP A 682 28.74 -28.33 32.09
CA TRP A 682 27.41 -28.17 32.68
C TRP A 682 27.34 -26.93 33.56
N ASP A 683 28.25 -26.84 34.53
CA ASP A 683 28.33 -25.71 35.46
C ASP A 683 28.47 -24.40 34.71
N LYS A 684 29.39 -24.33 33.75
CA LYS A 684 29.61 -23.12 32.96
C LYS A 684 28.38 -22.68 32.18
N VAL A 685 27.64 -23.61 31.57
CA VAL A 685 26.43 -23.30 30.79
C VAL A 685 25.31 -22.83 31.72
N PHE A 686 25.07 -23.52 32.84
CA PHE A 686 24.00 -23.18 33.79
C PHE A 686 24.31 -21.90 34.59
N ASP A 687 25.56 -21.72 35.00
CA ASP A 687 26.01 -20.53 35.71
C ASP A 687 25.76 -19.27 34.86
N VAL A 688 26.00 -19.32 33.55
CA VAL A 688 25.84 -18.16 32.66
C VAL A 688 24.41 -18.01 32.14
N ASN A 689 23.79 -19.10 31.65
CA ASN A 689 22.50 -18.99 30.97
C ASN A 689 21.31 -18.96 31.93
N ILE A 690 21.43 -19.41 33.18
CA ILE A 690 20.32 -19.45 34.14
C ILE A 690 20.66 -18.69 35.42
N LYS A 691 21.67 -19.14 36.16
CA LYS A 691 21.98 -18.62 37.51
C LYS A 691 22.34 -17.13 37.47
N ALA A 692 23.19 -16.72 36.55
CA ALA A 692 23.54 -15.31 36.35
C ALA A 692 22.32 -14.44 36.06
N GLN A 693 21.36 -14.94 35.29
CA GLN A 693 20.14 -14.22 34.91
C GLN A 693 19.24 -13.98 36.12
N PHE A 694 19.00 -15.04 36.90
CA PHE A 694 18.28 -14.95 38.17
C PHE A 694 18.96 -13.97 39.15
N LEU A 695 20.28 -14.07 39.32
CA LEU A 695 21.02 -13.18 40.20
C LEU A 695 20.96 -11.72 39.73
N PHE A 696 21.02 -11.47 38.42
CA PHE A 696 20.87 -10.12 37.87
C PHE A 696 19.49 -9.53 38.15
N VAL A 697 18.43 -10.33 37.96
CA VAL A 697 17.06 -9.93 38.31
C VAL A 697 16.97 -9.60 39.80
N LYS A 698 17.42 -10.53 40.67
CA LYS A 698 17.39 -10.37 42.13
C LYS A 698 18.10 -9.08 42.59
N GLU A 699 19.25 -8.77 42.00
CA GLU A 699 20.03 -7.58 42.33
C GLU A 699 19.42 -6.29 41.77
N ALA A 700 18.71 -6.34 40.65
CA ALA A 700 18.02 -5.18 40.06
C ALA A 700 16.72 -4.82 40.80
N MET A 701 16.12 -5.76 41.54
CA MET A 701 14.82 -5.58 42.20
C MET A 701 14.70 -4.32 43.06
N PRO A 702 15.67 -3.93 43.91
CA PRO A 702 15.55 -2.72 44.72
C PRO A 702 15.39 -1.45 43.86
N LEU A 703 16.05 -1.39 42.70
CA LEU A 703 15.96 -0.26 41.77
C LEU A 703 14.62 -0.27 41.01
N MET A 704 14.15 -1.45 40.59
CA MET A 704 12.87 -1.58 39.88
C MET A 704 11.67 -1.28 40.81
N LYS A 705 11.72 -1.76 42.07
CA LYS A 705 10.70 -1.43 43.08
C LYS A 705 10.66 0.06 43.41
N LYS A 706 11.83 0.73 43.47
CA LYS A 706 11.91 2.19 43.63
C LYS A 706 11.21 2.94 42.48
N ASN A 707 11.27 2.39 41.27
CA ASN A 707 10.62 2.95 40.08
C ASN A 707 9.13 2.58 39.96
N GLN A 708 8.56 1.87 40.95
CA GLN A 708 7.15 1.48 41.03
C GLN A 708 6.68 0.65 39.83
N GLY A 709 7.51 -0.29 39.36
CA GLY A 709 7.17 -1.23 38.31
C GLY A 709 8.25 -1.34 37.24
N GLY A 710 8.05 -2.24 36.27
CA GLY A 710 9.00 -2.41 35.17
C GLY A 710 8.78 -3.65 34.31
N SER A 711 9.69 -3.88 33.37
CA SER A 711 9.65 -5.05 32.48
C SER A 711 10.99 -5.78 32.50
N ILE A 712 10.94 -7.09 32.76
CA ILE A 712 12.07 -8.00 32.69
C ILE A 712 11.86 -8.92 31.49
N ILE A 713 12.86 -8.98 30.61
CA ILE A 713 12.78 -9.78 29.40
C ILE A 713 14.02 -10.68 29.31
N LEU A 714 13.79 -11.99 29.27
CA LEU A 714 14.86 -13.00 29.20
C LEU A 714 14.98 -13.58 27.78
N MET A 715 16.21 -13.88 27.35
CA MET A 715 16.47 -14.47 26.03
C MET A 715 16.52 -16.02 26.08
N SER A 716 15.49 -16.67 25.54
CA SER A 716 15.44 -18.12 25.30
C SER A 716 15.85 -18.46 23.85
N SER A 717 15.40 -19.59 23.30
CA SER A 717 15.65 -20.02 21.91
C SER A 717 14.58 -21.00 21.46
N LEU A 718 14.25 -21.02 20.16
CA LEU A 718 13.42 -22.09 19.58
C LEU A 718 13.99 -23.49 19.87
N GLY A 719 15.32 -23.60 20.01
CA GLY A 719 16.00 -24.84 20.40
C GLY A 719 15.61 -25.36 21.79
N ALA A 720 14.87 -24.61 22.61
CA ALA A 720 14.25 -25.12 23.84
C ALA A 720 13.06 -26.03 23.54
N TYR A 721 12.30 -25.77 22.47
CA TYR A 721 11.08 -26.49 22.11
C TYR A 721 11.31 -27.58 21.06
N VAL A 722 12.24 -27.33 20.15
CA VAL A 722 12.56 -28.24 19.05
C VAL A 722 13.95 -28.82 19.29
N TYR A 723 14.01 -30.13 19.49
CA TYR A 723 15.27 -30.84 19.66
C TYR A 723 16.13 -30.67 18.41
N LYS A 724 17.40 -30.30 18.61
CA LYS A 724 18.39 -30.23 17.55
C LYS A 724 19.61 -31.05 17.95
N GLU A 725 20.02 -31.95 17.05
CA GLU A 725 21.14 -32.87 17.26
C GLU A 725 22.40 -32.09 17.72
N LYS A 726 23.14 -32.66 18.69
CA LYS A 726 24.36 -32.09 19.26
C LYS A 726 24.22 -30.78 20.06
N LEU A 727 23.00 -30.26 20.29
CA LEU A 727 22.78 -29.05 21.10
C LEU A 727 22.00 -29.29 22.42
N GLY A 728 21.92 -30.54 22.87
CA GLY A 728 21.09 -30.95 24.01
C GLY A 728 21.30 -30.12 25.29
N LEU A 729 22.55 -29.94 25.72
CA LEU A 729 22.87 -29.15 26.94
C LEU A 729 22.42 -27.68 26.81
N TYR A 730 22.61 -27.08 25.64
CA TYR A 730 22.16 -25.71 25.37
C TYR A 730 20.63 -25.61 25.41
N SER A 731 19.93 -26.54 24.75
CA SER A 731 18.47 -26.64 24.75
C SER A 731 17.89 -26.74 26.17
N VAL A 732 18.47 -27.60 27.01
CA VAL A 732 18.08 -27.74 28.42
C VAL A 732 18.24 -26.40 29.15
N SER A 733 19.37 -25.70 28.97
CA SER A 733 19.58 -24.39 29.61
C SER A 733 18.56 -23.34 29.17
N LYS A 734 18.11 -23.35 27.91
CA LYS A 734 17.12 -22.41 27.36
C LYS A 734 15.69 -22.75 27.78
N MET A 735 15.38 -24.02 28.04
CA MET A 735 14.14 -24.42 28.70
C MET A 735 14.12 -23.98 30.17
N GLY A 736 15.27 -24.00 30.84
CA GLY A 736 15.41 -23.44 32.19
C GLY A 736 15.04 -21.95 32.26
N ILE A 737 15.43 -21.16 31.25
CA ILE A 737 14.97 -19.76 31.13
C ILE A 737 13.45 -19.65 31.01
N PHE A 738 12.82 -20.48 30.19
CA PHE A 738 11.37 -20.47 30.02
C PHE A 738 10.63 -20.75 31.34
N THR A 739 11.15 -21.71 32.12
CA THR A 739 10.60 -22.04 33.44
C THR A 739 10.83 -20.91 34.43
N LEU A 740 12.05 -20.35 34.47
CA LEU A 740 12.40 -19.21 35.31
C LEU A 740 11.50 -17.99 35.03
N THR A 741 11.23 -17.69 33.76
CA THR A 741 10.30 -16.62 33.36
C THR A 741 8.92 -16.82 33.97
N LYS A 742 8.35 -18.03 33.91
CA LYS A 742 7.01 -18.31 34.48
C LYS A 742 6.97 -18.11 35.99
N VAL A 743 8.00 -18.57 36.70
CA VAL A 743 8.11 -18.43 38.16
C VAL A 743 8.20 -16.96 38.54
N LEU A 744 9.15 -16.23 37.94
CA LEU A 744 9.37 -14.82 38.23
C LEU A 744 8.19 -13.93 37.82
N ALA A 745 7.49 -14.24 36.71
CA ALA A 745 6.30 -13.51 36.31
C ALA A 745 5.22 -13.55 37.39
N ASN A 746 5.06 -14.70 38.05
CA ASN A 746 4.08 -14.85 39.12
C ASN A 746 4.55 -14.21 40.44
N GLU A 747 5.82 -14.39 40.80
CA GLU A 747 6.37 -13.84 42.06
C GLU A 747 6.49 -12.31 42.06
N LEU A 748 6.77 -11.71 40.90
CA LEU A 748 7.03 -10.27 40.79
C LEU A 748 5.81 -9.46 40.33
N ALA A 749 4.69 -10.13 40.02
CA ALA A 749 3.45 -9.46 39.60
C ALA A 749 2.93 -8.46 40.65
N SER A 750 3.05 -8.78 41.94
CA SER A 750 2.61 -7.89 43.03
C SER A 750 3.43 -6.60 43.14
N ASP A 751 4.61 -6.56 42.52
CA ASP A 751 5.49 -5.39 42.48
C ASP A 751 5.33 -4.57 41.17
N ASP A 752 4.28 -4.84 40.38
CA ASP A 752 4.03 -4.26 39.04
C ASP A 752 5.18 -4.47 38.04
N ILE A 753 5.86 -5.62 38.17
CA ILE A 753 6.96 -6.01 37.30
C ILE A 753 6.54 -7.18 36.41
N THR A 754 6.52 -6.94 35.10
CA THR A 754 6.25 -8.01 34.13
C THR A 754 7.52 -8.80 33.84
N VAL A 755 7.39 -10.11 33.65
CA VAL A 755 8.50 -10.97 33.26
C VAL A 755 8.11 -11.80 32.06
N ASN A 756 8.82 -11.62 30.96
CA ASN A 756 8.58 -12.32 29.70
C ASN A 756 9.89 -12.93 29.17
N CYS A 757 9.78 -13.83 28.19
CA CYS A 757 10.95 -14.29 27.44
C CYS A 757 10.66 -14.36 25.95
N VAL A 758 11.69 -14.16 25.14
CA VAL A 758 11.63 -14.31 23.68
C VAL A 758 12.46 -15.52 23.26
N ALA A 759 11.91 -16.37 22.40
CA ALA A 759 12.53 -17.59 21.91
C ALA A 759 12.71 -17.54 20.38
N PRO A 760 13.71 -16.79 19.87
CA PRO A 760 13.89 -16.62 18.44
C PRO A 760 14.33 -17.93 17.76
N ALA A 761 13.96 -18.07 16.49
CA ALA A 761 14.49 -19.08 15.58
C ALA A 761 15.89 -18.66 15.07
N PHE A 762 16.33 -19.15 13.90
CA PHE A 762 17.61 -18.73 13.34
C PHE A 762 17.62 -17.22 13.01
N ILE A 763 18.45 -16.46 13.74
CA ILE A 763 18.72 -15.04 13.47
C ILE A 763 20.12 -14.90 12.88
N ASP A 764 20.23 -14.22 11.74
CA ASP A 764 21.49 -14.04 11.03
C ASP A 764 22.41 -13.09 11.81
N THR A 765 23.24 -13.70 12.65
CA THR A 765 24.24 -13.05 13.48
C THR A 765 25.50 -13.91 13.47
N LYS A 766 26.62 -13.33 13.90
CA LYS A 766 27.85 -14.09 14.11
C LYS A 766 27.65 -15.30 15.05
N PHE A 767 26.79 -15.16 16.06
CA PHE A 767 26.43 -16.25 16.97
C PHE A 767 25.52 -17.29 16.32
N GLY A 768 24.47 -16.87 15.62
CA GLY A 768 23.56 -17.75 14.89
C GLY A 768 24.31 -18.58 13.84
N SER A 769 25.29 -17.98 13.16
CA SER A 769 26.11 -18.66 12.14
C SER A 769 26.93 -19.83 12.70
N ILE A 770 27.26 -19.82 13.99
CA ILE A 770 28.00 -20.90 14.67
C ILE A 770 27.06 -22.07 15.03
N LEU A 771 25.77 -21.79 15.24
CA LEU A 771 24.76 -22.76 15.63
C LEU A 771 24.28 -23.65 14.46
N PHE A 772 24.55 -23.25 13.22
CA PHE A 772 24.02 -23.90 12.01
C PHE A 772 25.11 -23.96 10.93
N GLU A 773 25.65 -25.17 10.70
CA GLU A 773 26.77 -25.42 9.75
C GLU A 773 26.38 -25.13 8.29
N ASN A 774 25.11 -25.38 7.90
CA ASN A 774 24.60 -25.08 6.56
C ASN A 774 23.44 -24.07 6.62
N LYS A 775 23.77 -22.78 6.49
CA LYS A 775 22.77 -21.69 6.49
C LYS A 775 21.68 -21.89 5.42
N SER A 776 22.05 -22.42 4.26
CA SER A 776 21.14 -22.54 3.11
C SER A 776 20.01 -23.54 3.35
N GLU A 777 20.28 -24.65 4.03
CA GLU A 777 19.27 -25.65 4.37
C GLU A 777 18.31 -25.16 5.45
N VAL A 778 18.82 -24.44 6.43
CA VAL A 778 18.01 -23.87 7.51
C VAL A 778 17.06 -22.81 6.95
N ILE A 779 17.55 -21.94 6.07
CA ILE A 779 16.73 -20.92 5.41
C ILE A 779 15.62 -21.56 4.56
N LYS A 780 15.93 -22.65 3.83
CA LYS A 780 14.93 -23.42 3.06
C LYS A 780 13.84 -24.04 3.93
N SER A 781 14.14 -24.37 5.19
CA SER A 781 13.16 -24.92 6.14
C SER A 781 12.25 -23.85 6.78
N ILE A 782 12.58 -22.56 6.61
CA ILE A 782 11.77 -21.45 7.12
C ILE A 782 10.73 -21.10 6.04
N PRO A 783 9.42 -21.07 6.34
CA PRO A 783 8.36 -20.78 5.35
C PRO A 783 8.50 -19.43 4.64
N LEU A 784 9.14 -18.45 5.28
CA LEU A 784 9.46 -17.14 4.69
C LEU A 784 10.73 -17.13 3.83
N ASN A 785 11.42 -18.26 3.72
CA ASN A 785 12.65 -18.48 2.95
C ASN A 785 13.76 -17.43 3.22
N ARG A 786 13.83 -16.92 4.46
CA ARG A 786 14.90 -16.03 4.95
C ARG A 786 15.20 -16.31 6.42
N ALA A 787 16.41 -15.97 6.85
CA ALA A 787 16.73 -15.89 8.28
C ALA A 787 16.03 -14.67 8.91
N GLY A 788 15.79 -14.72 10.24
CA GLY A 788 15.42 -13.52 10.98
C GLY A 788 16.61 -12.57 11.09
N VAL A 789 16.37 -11.27 11.22
CA VAL A 789 17.40 -10.26 11.50
C VAL A 789 17.26 -9.75 12.94
N PRO A 790 18.30 -9.15 13.55
CA PRO A 790 18.21 -8.58 14.89
C PRO A 790 17.03 -7.61 15.09
N GLU A 791 16.64 -6.88 14.05
CA GLU A 791 15.54 -5.91 14.03
C GLU A 791 14.16 -6.58 14.18
N ASP A 792 14.00 -7.80 13.66
CA ASP A 792 12.78 -8.59 13.84
C ASP A 792 12.56 -8.91 15.33
N VAL A 793 13.65 -9.07 16.09
CA VAL A 793 13.61 -9.34 17.54
C VAL A 793 13.50 -8.05 18.34
N SER A 794 14.20 -6.98 17.95
CA SER A 794 14.20 -5.71 18.69
C SER A 794 12.83 -5.03 18.73
N GLY A 795 12.02 -5.16 17.68
CA GLY A 795 10.62 -4.71 17.68
C GLY A 795 9.76 -5.41 18.75
N VAL A 796 9.93 -6.72 18.92
CA VAL A 796 9.19 -7.50 19.94
C VAL A 796 9.67 -7.16 21.34
N ILE A 797 10.98 -6.98 21.54
CA ILE A 797 11.54 -6.58 22.83
C ILE A 797 11.06 -5.18 23.22
N ALA A 798 11.02 -4.23 22.28
CA ALA A 798 10.46 -2.89 22.53
C ALA A 798 8.99 -2.96 22.93
N PHE A 799 8.18 -3.81 22.26
CA PHE A 799 6.79 -4.05 22.67
C PHE A 799 6.70 -4.63 24.10
N LEU A 800 7.46 -5.68 24.41
CA LEU A 800 7.46 -6.29 25.76
C LEU A 800 7.99 -5.35 26.86
N ALA A 801 8.84 -4.39 26.49
CA ALA A 801 9.36 -3.36 27.39
C ALA A 801 8.39 -2.19 27.60
N SER A 802 7.39 -2.02 26.73
CA SER A 802 6.44 -0.91 26.81
C SER A 802 5.26 -1.25 27.72
N LYS A 803 4.51 -0.20 28.09
CA LYS A 803 3.22 -0.37 28.77
C LYS A 803 2.20 -1.14 27.92
N ASP A 804 2.45 -1.32 26.63
CA ASP A 804 1.58 -2.09 25.73
C ASP A 804 1.61 -3.60 26.06
N ALA A 805 2.63 -4.07 26.80
CA ALA A 805 2.76 -5.46 27.26
C ALA A 805 2.49 -5.68 28.76
N SER A 806 1.99 -4.67 29.49
CA SER A 806 1.88 -4.71 30.96
C SER A 806 0.82 -5.68 31.51
N HIS A 807 0.05 -6.38 30.66
CA HIS A 807 -1.15 -7.14 31.08
C HIS A 807 -1.17 -8.63 30.70
N ILE A 808 -0.01 -9.24 30.44
CA ILE A 808 0.13 -10.68 30.17
C ILE A 808 0.12 -11.51 31.50
N CYS A 809 -0.92 -11.35 32.34
CA CYS A 809 -1.15 -12.12 33.61
C CYS A 809 -2.66 -12.40 33.86
N LYS A 810 -2.98 -13.44 34.63
CA LYS A 810 -4.31 -14.14 34.73
C LYS A 810 -5.49 -13.31 35.31
N ASN A 811 -5.29 -12.07 35.75
CA ASN A 811 -6.31 -11.22 36.40
C ASN A 811 -6.48 -9.87 35.67
N ARG A 812 -6.73 -9.89 34.35
CA ARG A 812 -6.75 -8.67 33.51
C ARG A 812 -7.85 -7.67 33.85
N PHE A 813 -8.92 -8.12 34.51
CA PHE A 813 -10.11 -7.32 34.80
C PHE A 813 -10.44 -7.24 36.30
N ASP A 814 -9.47 -7.51 37.18
CA ASP A 814 -9.72 -7.40 38.61
C ASP A 814 -10.15 -5.97 39.00
N GLY A 815 -11.21 -5.89 39.80
CA GLY A 815 -11.87 -4.63 40.17
C GLY A 815 -12.59 -3.89 39.03
N LYS A 816 -12.63 -4.45 37.81
CA LYS A 816 -13.27 -3.82 36.63
C LYS A 816 -14.72 -4.21 36.49
N VAL A 817 -15.54 -3.31 35.93
CA VAL A 817 -16.96 -3.56 35.65
C VAL A 817 -17.18 -3.69 34.15
N ALA A 818 -17.77 -4.80 33.72
CA ALA A 818 -18.10 -5.05 32.32
C ALA A 818 -19.61 -5.20 32.12
N VAL A 819 -20.16 -4.56 31.10
CA VAL A 819 -21.55 -4.73 30.67
C VAL A 819 -21.58 -5.53 29.37
N VAL A 820 -22.32 -6.64 29.36
CA VAL A 820 -22.51 -7.50 28.19
C VAL A 820 -23.98 -7.53 27.80
N SER A 821 -24.34 -6.82 26.73
CA SER A 821 -25.71 -6.83 26.21
C SER A 821 -25.99 -8.12 25.45
N GLY A 822 -27.12 -8.78 25.68
CA GLY A 822 -27.41 -10.09 25.10
C GLY A 822 -26.52 -11.20 25.68
N GLY A 823 -26.15 -11.09 26.96
CA GLY A 823 -25.16 -11.94 27.64
C GLY A 823 -25.67 -13.28 28.19
N THR A 824 -26.86 -13.73 27.81
CA THR A 824 -27.52 -14.90 28.43
C THR A 824 -27.31 -16.23 27.69
N GLN A 825 -26.77 -16.20 26.47
CA GLN A 825 -26.51 -17.40 25.67
C GLN A 825 -25.41 -17.16 24.62
N GLY A 826 -24.87 -18.23 24.04
CA GLY A 826 -23.92 -18.18 22.91
C GLY A 826 -22.69 -17.32 23.20
N ILE A 827 -22.29 -16.49 22.23
CA ILE A 827 -21.12 -15.59 22.33
C ILE A 827 -21.24 -14.65 23.54
N GLY A 828 -22.41 -14.08 23.79
CA GLY A 828 -22.62 -13.17 24.93
C GLY A 828 -22.35 -13.84 26.27
N LEU A 829 -22.85 -15.06 26.47
CA LEU A 829 -22.61 -15.83 27.71
C LEU A 829 -21.13 -16.23 27.85
N SER A 830 -20.51 -16.69 26.76
CA SER A 830 -19.09 -17.05 26.75
C SER A 830 -18.20 -15.85 27.08
N THR A 831 -18.51 -14.67 26.54
CA THR A 831 -17.78 -13.43 26.87
C THR A 831 -18.00 -13.00 28.32
N ALA A 832 -19.24 -13.08 28.82
CA ALA A 832 -19.51 -12.78 30.22
C ALA A 832 -18.73 -13.70 31.17
N ARG A 833 -18.74 -15.01 30.89
CA ARG A 833 -17.93 -16.01 31.60
C ARG A 833 -16.46 -15.64 31.55
N ARG A 834 -15.92 -15.37 30.35
CA ARG A 834 -14.49 -15.10 30.14
C ARG A 834 -14.02 -13.84 30.86
N LEU A 835 -14.77 -12.74 30.79
CA LEU A 835 -14.44 -11.50 31.50
C LEU A 835 -14.49 -11.70 33.02
N ALA A 836 -15.48 -12.45 33.53
CA ALA A 836 -15.59 -12.72 34.96
C ALA A 836 -14.50 -13.67 35.48
N GLN A 837 -14.12 -14.69 34.69
CA GLN A 837 -13.00 -15.60 35.00
C GLN A 837 -11.65 -14.86 35.10
N GLU A 838 -11.53 -13.71 34.45
CA GLU A 838 -10.35 -12.84 34.48
C GLU A 838 -10.49 -11.67 35.48
N GLY A 839 -11.52 -11.69 36.34
CA GLY A 839 -11.67 -10.80 37.49
C GLY A 839 -12.76 -9.73 37.38
N ALA A 840 -13.46 -9.61 36.24
CA ALA A 840 -14.47 -8.57 36.07
C ALA A 840 -15.74 -8.83 36.89
N LYS A 841 -16.35 -7.76 37.40
CA LYS A 841 -17.77 -7.76 37.82
C LYS A 841 -18.62 -7.57 36.56
N VAL A 842 -19.32 -8.61 36.12
CA VAL A 842 -20.03 -8.59 34.85
C VAL A 842 -21.53 -8.37 35.03
N ILE A 843 -22.09 -7.39 34.33
CA ILE A 843 -23.54 -7.20 34.19
C ILE A 843 -23.96 -7.79 32.85
N ILE A 844 -24.79 -8.83 32.86
CA ILE A 844 -25.41 -9.38 31.66
C ILE A 844 -26.84 -8.88 31.51
N SER A 845 -27.28 -8.64 30.27
CA SER A 845 -28.66 -8.26 30.01
C SER A 845 -29.33 -9.04 28.89
N SER A 846 -30.65 -9.25 29.00
CA SER A 846 -31.49 -9.89 27.99
C SER A 846 -32.96 -9.56 28.19
N ARG A 847 -33.81 -9.80 27.19
CA ARG A 847 -35.23 -9.40 27.17
C ARG A 847 -36.16 -10.23 28.06
N LYS A 848 -35.74 -11.44 28.46
CA LYS A 848 -36.58 -12.39 29.17
C LYS A 848 -35.97 -12.72 30.53
N GLN A 849 -36.74 -12.53 31.61
CA GLN A 849 -36.31 -12.80 32.98
C GLN A 849 -35.78 -14.23 33.15
N LYS A 850 -36.49 -15.23 32.61
CA LYS A 850 -36.07 -16.63 32.68
C LYS A 850 -34.63 -16.85 32.19
N ASN A 851 -34.30 -16.35 31.01
CA ASN A 851 -32.96 -16.48 30.43
C ASN A 851 -31.88 -15.74 31.25
N VAL A 852 -32.26 -14.61 31.86
CA VAL A 852 -31.35 -13.85 32.74
C VAL A 852 -31.02 -14.67 33.99
N ASN A 853 -32.04 -15.24 34.65
CA ASN A 853 -31.85 -16.05 35.84
C ASN A 853 -30.98 -17.29 35.55
N GLU A 854 -31.33 -18.06 34.52
CA GLU A 854 -30.57 -19.27 34.15
C GLU A 854 -29.08 -18.97 33.87
N ALA A 855 -28.78 -17.87 33.19
CA ALA A 855 -27.41 -17.47 32.89
C ALA A 855 -26.64 -17.02 34.14
N VAL A 856 -27.29 -16.30 35.07
CA VAL A 856 -26.68 -15.90 36.34
C VAL A 856 -26.40 -17.13 37.20
N ASP A 857 -27.35 -18.06 37.32
CA ASP A 857 -27.19 -19.28 38.12
C ASP A 857 -25.99 -20.13 37.64
N VAL A 858 -25.86 -20.31 36.32
CA VAL A 858 -24.73 -21.03 35.71
C VAL A 858 -23.39 -20.37 36.04
N LEU A 859 -23.28 -19.04 35.86
CA LEU A 859 -22.03 -18.33 36.09
C LEU A 859 -21.69 -18.19 37.58
N ALA A 860 -22.70 -18.04 38.44
CA ALA A 860 -22.53 -18.01 39.90
C ALA A 860 -22.06 -19.36 40.45
N ALA A 861 -22.54 -20.48 39.91
CA ALA A 861 -22.07 -21.82 40.26
C ALA A 861 -20.58 -22.04 39.92
N GLU A 862 -20.04 -21.32 38.93
CA GLU A 862 -18.61 -21.29 38.58
C GLU A 862 -17.80 -20.35 39.50
N GLY A 863 -18.42 -19.71 40.50
CA GLY A 863 -17.78 -18.76 41.42
C GLY A 863 -17.55 -17.37 40.83
N LEU A 864 -18.24 -17.02 39.73
CA LEU A 864 -18.02 -15.79 38.98
C LEU A 864 -18.91 -14.64 39.46
N SER A 865 -18.37 -13.43 39.51
CA SER A 865 -19.10 -12.23 39.93
C SER A 865 -19.97 -11.68 38.80
N VAL A 866 -21.21 -12.18 38.67
CA VAL A 866 -22.14 -11.79 37.61
C VAL A 866 -23.48 -11.31 38.16
N THR A 867 -24.07 -10.29 37.54
CA THR A 867 -25.43 -9.81 37.83
C THR A 867 -26.25 -9.69 36.56
N GLY A 868 -27.52 -10.10 36.62
CA GLY A 868 -28.44 -10.06 35.49
C GLY A 868 -29.45 -8.92 35.54
N ILE A 869 -29.71 -8.26 34.41
CA ILE A 869 -30.76 -7.23 34.25
C ILE A 869 -31.66 -7.56 33.06
N VAL A 870 -32.98 -7.48 33.24
CA VAL A 870 -33.92 -7.58 32.13
C VAL A 870 -33.88 -6.27 31.33
N CYS A 871 -33.52 -6.37 30.06
CA CYS A 871 -33.36 -5.22 29.19
C CYS A 871 -33.67 -5.55 27.72
N HIS A 872 -34.65 -4.85 27.16
CA HIS A 872 -34.88 -4.72 25.73
C HIS A 872 -34.08 -3.56 25.16
N ALA A 873 -33.13 -3.87 24.28
CA ALA A 873 -32.18 -2.89 23.74
C ALA A 873 -32.82 -1.63 23.14
N GLY A 874 -34.00 -1.74 22.51
CA GLY A 874 -34.74 -0.59 21.96
C GLY A 874 -35.43 0.31 22.98
N LYS A 875 -35.59 -0.09 24.25
CA LYS A 875 -36.37 0.67 25.24
C LYS A 875 -35.46 1.43 26.20
N LYS A 876 -35.58 2.76 26.18
CA LYS A 876 -34.78 3.69 27.00
C LYS A 876 -34.84 3.38 28.50
N GLU A 877 -36.04 3.22 29.06
CA GLU A 877 -36.21 2.98 30.51
C GLU A 877 -35.55 1.68 30.97
N GLU A 878 -35.57 0.63 30.14
CA GLU A 878 -34.93 -0.65 30.48
C GLU A 878 -33.40 -0.60 30.32
N ARG A 879 -32.86 0.20 29.38
CA ARG A 879 -31.40 0.44 29.28
C ARG A 879 -30.87 1.20 30.48
N LYS A 880 -31.64 2.19 30.97
CA LYS A 880 -31.29 2.98 32.15
C LYS A 880 -31.00 2.11 33.38
N LEU A 881 -31.79 1.06 33.61
CA LEU A 881 -31.59 0.11 34.72
C LEU A 881 -30.23 -0.60 34.68
N VAL A 882 -29.72 -0.90 33.46
CA VAL A 882 -28.39 -1.51 33.29
C VAL A 882 -27.29 -0.56 33.77
N PHE A 883 -27.40 0.73 33.41
CA PHE A 883 -26.43 1.75 33.79
C PHE A 883 -26.54 2.17 35.27
N GLU A 884 -27.74 2.18 35.84
CA GLU A 884 -27.95 2.36 37.28
C GLU A 884 -27.26 1.23 38.06
N LYS A 885 -27.37 -0.02 37.60
CA LYS A 885 -26.66 -1.15 38.22
C LYS A 885 -25.14 -1.03 38.06
N ALA A 886 -24.66 -0.60 36.89
CA ALA A 886 -23.23 -0.38 36.67
C ALA A 886 -22.67 0.71 37.60
N ALA A 887 -23.41 1.81 37.77
CA ALA A 887 -23.04 2.86 38.72
C ALA A 887 -22.92 2.34 40.16
N GLN A 888 -23.82 1.45 40.61
CA GLN A 888 -23.73 0.79 41.92
C GLN A 888 -22.50 -0.10 42.08
N LEU A 889 -22.02 -0.71 40.99
CA LEU A 889 -20.83 -1.58 41.01
C LEU A 889 -19.51 -0.82 40.87
N GLY A 890 -19.57 0.51 40.75
CA GLY A 890 -18.40 1.38 40.66
C GLY A 890 -18.35 2.18 39.38
N GLY A 891 -18.95 1.71 38.27
CA GLY A 891 -19.01 2.37 36.95
C GLY A 891 -18.92 1.38 35.80
N ILE A 892 -18.27 1.74 34.68
CA ILE A 892 -18.12 0.87 33.50
C ILE A 892 -16.71 1.01 32.93
N ASP A 893 -16.00 -0.11 32.83
CA ASP A 893 -14.70 -0.22 32.17
C ASP A 893 -14.83 -0.87 30.79
N THR A 894 -15.76 -1.81 30.63
CA THR A 894 -15.99 -2.53 29.36
C THR A 894 -17.46 -2.53 28.99
N LEU A 895 -17.78 -2.15 27.76
CA LEU A 895 -19.11 -2.24 27.18
C LEU A 895 -19.08 -3.11 25.93
N PHE A 896 -19.52 -4.37 26.07
CA PHE A 896 -19.66 -5.28 24.94
C PHE A 896 -21.12 -5.34 24.49
N LEU A 897 -21.38 -4.86 23.27
CA LEU A 897 -22.71 -4.79 22.71
C LEU A 897 -22.94 -5.93 21.70
N ASN A 898 -23.54 -7.02 22.19
CA ASN A 898 -23.85 -8.23 21.43
C ASN A 898 -25.34 -8.37 21.09
N SER A 899 -26.23 -7.61 21.74
CA SER A 899 -27.67 -7.64 21.43
C SER A 899 -27.93 -7.36 19.95
N GLY A 900 -28.72 -8.21 19.31
CA GLY A 900 -29.14 -8.03 17.93
C GLY A 900 -30.29 -8.96 17.58
N ILE A 901 -30.97 -8.66 16.48
CA ILE A 901 -31.95 -9.55 15.87
C ILE A 901 -31.44 -10.00 14.51
N ASN A 902 -31.69 -11.27 14.21
CA ASN A 902 -31.67 -11.76 12.83
C ASN A 902 -33.14 -11.74 12.36
N PRO A 903 -33.52 -10.84 11.43
CA PRO A 903 -34.80 -10.92 10.73
C PRO A 903 -35.00 -12.32 10.14
N LYS A 904 -36.26 -12.72 9.88
CA LYS A 904 -36.51 -13.99 9.18
C LYS A 904 -35.77 -13.98 7.84
N PRO A 905 -35.13 -15.08 7.43
CA PRO A 905 -34.52 -15.17 6.12
C PRO A 905 -35.54 -14.84 5.03
N ALA A 906 -35.26 -13.83 4.20
CA ALA A 906 -36.11 -13.38 3.12
C ALA A 906 -35.26 -12.61 2.09
N PRO A 907 -35.67 -12.57 0.80
CA PRO A 907 -35.10 -11.65 -0.17
C PRO A 907 -35.17 -10.21 0.34
N LEU A 908 -34.14 -9.40 0.11
CA LEU A 908 -34.10 -8.03 0.64
C LEU A 908 -35.30 -7.21 0.14
N LEU A 909 -35.65 -7.36 -1.14
CA LEU A 909 -36.76 -6.63 -1.77
C LEU A 909 -38.15 -7.02 -1.23
N ASP A 910 -38.30 -8.22 -0.67
CA ASP A 910 -39.56 -8.69 -0.07
C ASP A 910 -39.72 -8.26 1.38
N THR A 911 -38.69 -7.63 1.96
CA THR A 911 -38.74 -7.11 3.32
C THR A 911 -39.80 -6.01 3.43
N ASP A 912 -40.71 -6.16 4.40
CA ASP A 912 -41.64 -5.10 4.79
C ASP A 912 -40.94 -3.98 5.57
N GLU A 913 -41.54 -2.80 5.55
CA GLU A 913 -40.98 -1.59 6.16
C GLU A 913 -40.81 -1.72 7.68
N ALA A 914 -41.75 -2.39 8.35
CA ALA A 914 -41.72 -2.56 9.80
C ALA A 914 -40.55 -3.45 10.25
N LEU A 915 -40.21 -4.48 9.46
CA LEU A 915 -39.06 -5.35 9.71
C LEU A 915 -37.74 -4.64 9.45
N TRP A 916 -37.68 -3.78 8.42
CA TRP A 916 -36.54 -2.90 8.15
C TRP A 916 -36.27 -1.97 9.34
N ASP A 917 -37.30 -1.23 9.78
CA ASP A 917 -37.21 -0.30 10.89
C ASP A 917 -36.76 -1.02 12.16
N LYS A 918 -37.37 -2.16 12.48
CA LYS A 918 -37.00 -2.98 13.63
C LYS A 918 -35.54 -3.47 13.59
N ALA A 919 -35.01 -3.82 12.41
CA ALA A 919 -33.63 -4.25 12.27
C ALA A 919 -32.65 -3.11 12.53
N PHE A 920 -32.89 -1.92 11.98
CA PHE A 920 -32.04 -0.74 12.22
C PHE A 920 -32.18 -0.21 13.66
N ASP A 921 -33.39 -0.20 14.21
CA ASP A 921 -33.66 0.19 15.58
C ASP A 921 -32.85 -0.63 16.59
N ILE A 922 -32.76 -1.94 16.38
CA ILE A 922 -32.09 -2.84 17.33
C ILE A 922 -30.61 -3.04 16.99
N ASN A 923 -30.26 -3.30 15.74
CA ASN A 923 -28.88 -3.65 15.37
C ASN A 923 -27.96 -2.44 15.28
N ILE A 924 -28.50 -1.23 15.11
CA ILE A 924 -27.72 0.01 14.95
C ILE A 924 -28.10 1.08 15.97
N LYS A 925 -29.33 1.57 15.95
CA LYS A 925 -29.76 2.71 16.77
C LYS A 925 -29.62 2.42 18.27
N ALA A 926 -30.09 1.26 18.73
CA ALA A 926 -29.93 0.84 20.11
C ALA A 926 -28.46 0.75 20.53
N GLN A 927 -27.55 0.32 19.64
CA GLN A 927 -26.12 0.21 19.96
C GLN A 927 -25.50 1.59 20.20
N PHE A 928 -25.82 2.56 19.34
CA PHE A 928 -25.44 3.95 19.52
C PHE A 928 -26.00 4.52 20.84
N LEU A 929 -27.27 4.25 21.15
CA LEU A 929 -27.90 4.73 22.38
C LEU A 929 -27.27 4.12 23.64
N PHE A 930 -26.91 2.82 23.63
CA PHE A 930 -26.14 2.21 24.70
C PHE A 930 -24.80 2.91 24.92
N VAL A 931 -24.04 3.19 23.85
CA VAL A 931 -22.78 3.94 23.97
C VAL A 931 -23.02 5.33 24.56
N LYS A 932 -23.99 6.07 24.02
CA LYS A 932 -24.35 7.42 24.48
C LYS A 932 -24.73 7.45 25.97
N GLU A 933 -25.49 6.47 26.43
CA GLU A 933 -25.94 6.34 27.82
C GLU A 933 -24.84 5.84 28.76
N ALA A 934 -23.85 5.08 28.26
CA ALA A 934 -22.67 4.66 29.02
C ALA A 934 -21.68 5.82 29.27
N MET A 935 -21.67 6.83 28.39
CA MET A 935 -20.67 7.89 28.38
C MET A 935 -20.47 8.62 29.71
N PRO A 936 -21.51 9.01 30.47
CA PRO A 936 -21.31 9.69 31.75
C PRO A 936 -20.53 8.82 32.75
N LEU A 937 -20.77 7.51 32.76
CA LEU A 937 -20.09 6.57 33.66
C LEU A 937 -18.65 6.30 33.21
N MET A 938 -18.42 6.12 31.90
CA MET A 938 -17.08 5.87 31.37
C MET A 938 -16.18 7.12 31.45
N LYS A 939 -16.72 8.32 31.23
CA LYS A 939 -15.97 9.59 31.42
C LYS A 939 -15.55 9.79 32.88
N LYS A 940 -16.42 9.45 33.83
CA LYS A 940 -16.09 9.50 35.27
C LYS A 940 -14.93 8.56 35.62
N HIS A 941 -14.83 7.42 34.92
CA HIS A 941 -13.73 6.45 35.06
C HIS A 941 -12.46 6.80 34.30
N GLN A 942 -12.48 7.85 33.47
CA GLN A 942 -11.34 8.29 32.67
C GLN A 942 -10.77 7.20 31.76
N GLY A 943 -11.64 6.40 31.15
CA GLY A 943 -11.25 5.44 30.12
C GLY A 943 -12.21 4.26 29.98
N GLY A 944 -11.90 3.34 29.08
CA GLY A 944 -12.60 2.07 28.93
C GLY A 944 -12.54 1.50 27.52
N SER A 945 -13.26 0.41 27.30
CA SER A 945 -13.31 -0.26 25.99
C SER A 945 -14.75 -0.58 25.59
N ILE A 946 -15.10 -0.25 24.35
CA ILE A 946 -16.38 -0.55 23.73
C ILE A 946 -16.17 -1.53 22.58
N ILE A 947 -16.88 -2.64 22.59
CA ILE A 947 -16.80 -3.66 21.54
C ILE A 947 -18.18 -3.85 20.91
N LEU A 948 -18.29 -3.66 19.59
CA LEU A 948 -19.51 -3.85 18.81
C LEU A 948 -19.49 -5.21 18.09
N MET A 949 -20.61 -5.94 18.09
CA MET A 949 -20.75 -7.23 17.41
C MET A 949 -21.35 -7.08 15.99
N SER A 950 -20.52 -7.25 14.96
CA SER A 950 -20.91 -7.38 13.54
C SER A 950 -20.94 -8.86 13.11
N THR A 951 -20.71 -9.13 11.82
CA THR A 951 -20.73 -10.46 11.20
C THR A 951 -19.82 -10.48 9.98
N ILE A 952 -19.28 -11.64 9.62
CA ILE A 952 -18.57 -11.81 8.35
C ILE A 952 -19.48 -11.58 7.14
N GLY A 953 -20.80 -11.75 7.30
CA GLY A 953 -21.80 -11.43 6.28
C GLY A 953 -21.83 -9.95 5.87
N SER A 954 -21.10 -9.08 6.58
CA SER A 954 -20.83 -7.70 6.17
C SER A 954 -19.80 -7.60 5.03
N PHE A 955 -19.01 -8.66 4.77
CA PHE A 955 -17.92 -8.67 3.80
C PHE A 955 -18.25 -9.49 2.54
N PHE A 956 -19.14 -10.47 2.63
CA PHE A 956 -19.67 -11.22 1.50
C PHE A 956 -21.16 -11.53 1.69
N TYR A 957 -21.89 -11.65 0.58
CA TYR A 957 -23.32 -11.94 0.59
C TYR A 957 -23.59 -13.43 0.84
N LYS A 958 -24.62 -13.71 1.64
CA LYS A 958 -25.27 -15.03 1.73
C LYS A 958 -26.76 -14.82 1.49
N GLU A 959 -27.34 -15.67 0.65
CA GLU A 959 -28.74 -15.60 0.23
C GLU A 959 -29.68 -15.49 1.45
N LEU A 960 -30.73 -14.67 1.32
CA LEU A 960 -31.78 -14.45 2.32
C LEU A 960 -31.37 -13.71 3.61
N LEU A 961 -30.12 -13.25 3.75
CA LEU A 961 -29.64 -12.49 4.93
C LEU A 961 -29.37 -11.00 4.65
N GLY A 962 -29.90 -10.47 3.54
CA GLY A 962 -29.61 -9.12 3.06
C GLY A 962 -29.80 -8.02 4.12
N LEU A 963 -30.98 -7.96 4.76
CA LEU A 963 -31.28 -6.92 5.75
C LEU A 963 -30.37 -7.03 6.99
N TYR A 964 -30.11 -8.26 7.43
CA TYR A 964 -29.22 -8.51 8.56
C TYR A 964 -27.80 -8.01 8.25
N SER A 965 -27.24 -8.40 7.10
CA SER A 965 -25.91 -7.98 6.65
C SER A 965 -25.80 -6.46 6.47
N VAL A 966 -26.78 -5.82 5.84
CA VAL A 966 -26.84 -4.35 5.71
C VAL A 966 -26.80 -3.70 7.09
N SER A 967 -27.67 -4.15 8.00
CA SER A 967 -27.72 -3.57 9.35
C SER A 967 -26.41 -3.78 10.13
N LYS A 968 -25.72 -4.93 9.99
CA LYS A 968 -24.48 -5.21 10.74
C LYS A 968 -23.23 -4.57 10.11
N MET A 969 -23.23 -4.24 8.82
CA MET A 969 -22.13 -3.54 8.17
C MET A 969 -22.04 -2.07 8.63
N CYS A 970 -23.18 -1.44 8.95
CA CYS A 970 -23.19 -0.07 9.48
C CYS A 970 -22.42 0.04 10.83
N LEU A 971 -22.26 -1.08 11.58
CA LEU A 971 -21.44 -1.11 12.80
C LEU A 971 -19.94 -0.92 12.53
N LEU A 972 -19.44 -1.30 11.35
CA LEU A 972 -18.03 -1.15 11.00
C LEU A 972 -17.65 0.33 10.94
N THR A 973 -18.48 1.14 10.30
CA THR A 973 -18.28 2.59 10.26
C THR A 973 -18.61 3.24 11.59
N LEU A 974 -19.68 2.82 12.28
CA LEU A 974 -20.00 3.35 13.61
C LEU A 974 -18.82 3.18 14.59
N THR A 975 -18.13 2.04 14.52
CA THR A 975 -16.91 1.76 15.28
C THR A 975 -15.82 2.80 15.01
N LYS A 976 -15.49 3.04 13.74
CA LYS A 976 -14.47 4.05 13.35
C LYS A 976 -14.82 5.46 13.81
N VAL A 977 -16.11 5.81 13.74
CA VAL A 977 -16.59 7.13 14.17
C VAL A 977 -16.44 7.28 15.68
N LEU A 978 -17.00 6.34 16.44
CA LEU A 978 -16.97 6.38 17.90
C LEU A 978 -15.54 6.29 18.42
N ALA A 979 -14.67 5.50 17.79
CA ALA A 979 -13.26 5.39 18.14
C ALA A 979 -12.55 6.76 18.15
N ASN A 980 -12.77 7.56 17.11
CA ASN A 980 -12.15 8.88 17.02
C ASN A 980 -12.77 9.89 17.99
N GLU A 981 -14.10 9.85 18.18
CA GLU A 981 -14.78 10.79 19.08
C GLU A 981 -14.55 10.49 20.56
N LEU A 982 -14.30 9.22 20.88
CA LEU A 982 -14.10 8.76 22.25
C LEU A 982 -12.62 8.65 22.64
N ALA A 983 -11.69 8.69 21.67
CA ALA A 983 -10.25 8.71 21.93
C ALA A 983 -9.80 9.82 22.89
N PRO A 984 -10.30 11.07 22.83
CA PRO A 984 -9.94 12.11 23.81
C PRO A 984 -10.33 11.79 25.27
N HIS A 985 -11.17 10.78 25.47
CA HIS A 985 -11.62 10.31 26.78
C HIS A 985 -10.95 9.00 27.23
N ASP A 986 -9.86 8.56 26.56
CA ASP A 986 -9.17 7.27 26.77
C ASP A 986 -10.10 6.05 26.63
N ILE A 987 -11.10 6.16 25.75
CA ILE A 987 -12.06 5.09 25.46
C ILE A 987 -11.81 4.54 24.06
N THR A 988 -11.46 3.26 23.97
CA THR A 988 -11.31 2.56 22.68
C THR A 988 -12.65 2.01 22.20
N VAL A 989 -12.82 1.96 20.88
CA VAL A 989 -14.02 1.39 20.26
C VAL A 989 -13.62 0.48 19.12
N ASN A 990 -13.92 -0.81 19.22
CA ASN A 990 -13.59 -1.82 18.19
C ASN A 990 -14.81 -2.65 17.81
N CYS A 991 -14.70 -3.37 16.70
CA CYS A 991 -15.72 -4.28 16.20
C CYS A 991 -15.16 -5.69 16.08
N VAL A 992 -16.00 -6.69 16.34
CA VAL A 992 -15.72 -8.09 16.00
C VAL A 992 -16.74 -8.57 14.97
N ALA A 993 -16.27 -9.29 13.95
CA ALA A 993 -17.06 -9.82 12.85
C ALA A 993 -16.83 -11.34 12.71
N PRO A 994 -17.50 -12.16 13.55
CA PRO A 994 -17.36 -13.61 13.48
C PRO A 994 -18.05 -14.21 12.25
N ALA A 995 -17.56 -15.37 11.83
CA ALA A 995 -18.20 -16.19 10.80
C ALA A 995 -19.20 -17.19 11.41
N TYR A 996 -19.17 -18.44 10.95
CA TYR A 996 -20.01 -19.51 11.46
C TYR A 996 -19.57 -19.95 12.86
N ILE A 997 -20.30 -19.50 13.88
CA ILE A 997 -20.09 -19.89 15.29
C ILE A 997 -21.24 -20.79 15.73
N ASP A 998 -20.93 -21.93 16.33
CA ASP A 998 -21.91 -22.91 16.81
C ASP A 998 -22.73 -22.33 17.97
N THR A 999 -23.87 -21.75 17.64
CA THR A 999 -24.80 -21.12 18.58
C THR A 999 -26.24 -21.35 18.13
N LYS A 1000 -27.18 -21.32 19.07
CA LYS A 1000 -28.62 -21.35 18.78
C LYS A 1000 -29.07 -20.21 17.85
N PHE A 1001 -28.38 -19.06 17.86
CA PHE A 1001 -28.70 -17.94 16.97
C PHE A 1001 -28.32 -18.22 15.52
N ALA A 1002 -27.20 -18.94 15.30
CA ALA A 1002 -26.71 -19.31 13.98
C ALA A 1002 -27.24 -20.68 13.49
N SER A 1003 -28.07 -21.38 14.27
CA SER A 1003 -28.50 -22.76 13.96
C SER A 1003 -29.21 -22.90 12.60
N ILE A 1004 -29.94 -21.85 12.18
CA ILE A 1004 -30.64 -21.77 10.90
C ILE A 1004 -29.65 -21.73 9.71
N LEU A 1005 -28.39 -21.36 9.95
CA LEU A 1005 -27.35 -21.28 8.91
C LEU A 1005 -26.65 -22.62 8.64
N PHE A 1006 -27.02 -23.68 9.37
CA PHE A 1006 -26.37 -25.00 9.35
C PHE A 1006 -27.27 -26.12 8.78
N GLU A 1007 -28.19 -25.81 7.85
CA GLU A 1007 -29.04 -26.84 7.21
C GLU A 1007 -28.21 -28.00 6.62
N ASN A 1008 -27.04 -27.70 6.04
CA ASN A 1008 -26.01 -28.68 5.68
C ASN A 1008 -24.68 -28.39 6.40
N LYS A 1009 -24.56 -28.83 7.65
CA LYS A 1009 -23.38 -28.55 8.50
C LYS A 1009 -22.06 -29.04 7.87
N SER A 1010 -22.07 -30.14 7.13
CA SER A 1010 -20.92 -30.68 6.41
C SER A 1010 -20.38 -29.72 5.33
N GLU A 1011 -21.27 -29.11 4.55
CA GLU A 1011 -20.89 -28.17 3.50
C GLU A 1011 -20.33 -26.86 4.07
N VAL A 1012 -20.93 -26.37 5.17
CA VAL A 1012 -20.41 -25.22 5.91
C VAL A 1012 -19.01 -25.51 6.46
N ILE A 1013 -18.79 -26.67 7.07
CA ILE A 1013 -17.47 -27.08 7.57
C ILE A 1013 -16.44 -27.16 6.43
N ASN A 1014 -16.84 -27.71 5.27
CA ASN A 1014 -15.96 -27.86 4.12
C ASN A 1014 -15.54 -26.52 3.50
N SER A 1015 -16.39 -25.49 3.55
CA SER A 1015 -16.06 -24.15 3.06
C SER A 1015 -15.15 -23.33 4.01
N ILE A 1016 -14.97 -23.76 5.26
CA ILE A 1016 -14.06 -23.11 6.23
C ILE A 1016 -12.66 -23.73 6.11
N PRO A 1017 -11.58 -22.94 5.90
CA PRO A 1017 -10.22 -23.47 5.79
C PRO A 1017 -9.73 -24.26 7.01
N LEU A 1018 -10.11 -23.85 8.23
CA LEU A 1018 -9.82 -24.62 9.45
C LEU A 1018 -10.65 -25.91 9.61
N LYS A 1019 -11.55 -26.21 8.66
CA LYS A 1019 -12.38 -27.44 8.63
C LYS A 1019 -13.15 -27.70 9.92
N ARG A 1020 -13.58 -26.63 10.60
CA ARG A 1020 -14.50 -26.65 11.73
C ARG A 1020 -15.27 -25.35 11.81
N VAL A 1021 -16.46 -25.39 12.41
CA VAL A 1021 -17.15 -24.17 12.86
C VAL A 1021 -16.44 -23.59 14.08
N GLY A 1022 -16.53 -22.28 14.26
CA GLY A 1022 -16.05 -21.62 15.46
C GLY A 1022 -16.93 -21.97 16.67
N VAL A 1023 -16.38 -21.89 17.87
CA VAL A 1023 -17.13 -21.97 19.13
C VAL A 1023 -17.20 -20.58 19.78
N PRO A 1024 -18.18 -20.31 20.68
CA PRO A 1024 -18.26 -19.02 21.38
C PRO A 1024 -16.95 -18.55 22.02
N GLU A 1025 -16.13 -19.50 22.49
CA GLU A 1025 -14.85 -19.27 23.14
C GLU A 1025 -13.82 -18.63 22.18
N ASP A 1026 -13.83 -19.02 20.89
CA ASP A 1026 -12.99 -18.43 19.84
C ASP A 1026 -13.26 -16.92 19.69
N VAL A 1027 -14.49 -16.48 19.95
CA VAL A 1027 -14.91 -15.07 19.87
C VAL A 1027 -14.67 -14.34 21.19
N SER A 1028 -15.01 -14.97 22.31
CA SER A 1028 -14.85 -14.37 23.64
C SER A 1028 -13.40 -14.06 23.99
N GLY A 1029 -12.43 -14.85 23.50
CA GLY A 1029 -11.00 -14.59 23.69
C GLY A 1029 -10.55 -13.29 23.04
N VAL A 1030 -11.02 -13.01 21.82
CA VAL A 1030 -10.74 -11.75 21.10
C VAL A 1030 -11.42 -10.57 21.80
N ILE A 1031 -12.67 -10.74 22.25
CA ILE A 1031 -13.38 -9.65 22.97
C ILE A 1031 -12.67 -9.33 24.29
N ALA A 1032 -12.24 -10.34 25.05
CA ALA A 1032 -11.47 -10.14 26.27
C ALA A 1032 -10.11 -9.47 25.99
N PHE A 1033 -9.47 -9.73 24.85
CA PHE A 1033 -8.30 -8.96 24.42
C PHE A 1033 -8.64 -7.50 24.09
N LEU A 1034 -9.69 -7.25 23.31
CA LEU A 1034 -10.11 -5.88 22.96
C LEU A 1034 -10.60 -5.06 24.16
N ALA A 1035 -11.15 -5.74 25.17
CA ALA A 1035 -11.57 -5.15 26.43
C ALA A 1035 -10.39 -4.85 27.37
N SER A 1036 -9.29 -5.58 27.24
CA SER A 1036 -8.15 -5.44 28.15
C SER A 1036 -7.32 -4.20 27.83
N LYS A 1037 -6.41 -3.87 28.75
CA LYS A 1037 -5.46 -2.78 28.51
C LYS A 1037 -4.48 -3.06 27.35
N ASP A 1038 -4.33 -4.32 26.94
CA ASP A 1038 -3.47 -4.74 25.82
C ASP A 1038 -3.94 -4.14 24.49
N ALA A 1039 -5.24 -3.82 24.38
CA ALA A 1039 -5.84 -3.23 23.19
C ALA A 1039 -6.05 -1.71 23.29
N ARG A 1040 -5.44 -1.00 24.27
CA ARG A 1040 -5.64 0.46 24.42
C ARG A 1040 -5.16 1.29 23.24
N PHE A 1041 -4.23 0.76 22.44
CA PHE A 1041 -3.80 1.41 21.21
C PHE A 1041 -4.50 0.86 19.94
N ILE A 1042 -5.47 -0.04 20.13
CA ILE A 1042 -6.29 -0.59 19.06
C ILE A 1042 -7.67 0.07 19.20
N THR A 1043 -8.04 0.91 18.25
CA THR A 1043 -9.35 1.58 18.22
C THR A 1043 -9.74 1.86 16.78
N GLY A 1044 -11.03 1.75 16.46
CA GLY A 1044 -11.56 1.92 15.11
C GLY A 1044 -11.47 0.67 14.23
N GLU A 1045 -10.95 -0.44 14.75
CA GLU A 1045 -10.67 -1.65 13.97
C GLU A 1045 -11.80 -2.67 13.99
N THR A 1046 -11.82 -3.53 12.96
CA THR A 1046 -12.74 -4.67 12.86
C THR A 1046 -11.98 -5.98 12.79
N PHE A 1047 -12.18 -6.83 13.78
CA PHE A 1047 -11.52 -8.13 13.91
C PHE A 1047 -12.39 -9.24 13.34
N LEU A 1048 -11.90 -9.88 12.28
CA LEU A 1048 -12.54 -11.04 11.66
C LEU A 1048 -12.17 -12.32 12.41
N ILE A 1049 -13.17 -13.10 12.78
CA ILE A 1049 -13.00 -14.36 13.51
C ILE A 1049 -13.63 -15.47 12.68
N CYS A 1050 -12.90 -15.91 11.65
CA CYS A 1050 -13.49 -16.59 10.50
C CYS A 1050 -12.86 -17.92 10.09
N GLY A 1051 -11.89 -18.44 10.84
CA GLY A 1051 -11.25 -19.73 10.52
C GLY A 1051 -10.62 -19.81 9.12
N GLY A 1052 -10.15 -18.66 8.60
CA GLY A 1052 -9.46 -18.55 7.32
C GLY A 1052 -10.35 -18.20 6.11
N ILE A 1053 -11.67 -18.06 6.27
CA ILE A 1053 -12.55 -17.64 5.17
C ILE A 1053 -12.04 -16.32 4.59
N GLN A 1054 -11.81 -16.29 3.28
CA GLN A 1054 -11.37 -15.07 2.59
C GLN A 1054 -12.46 -14.00 2.69
N SER A 1055 -12.09 -12.86 3.27
CA SER A 1055 -12.91 -11.66 3.28
C SER A 1055 -12.08 -10.54 2.65
N ARG A 1056 -12.35 -10.24 1.39
CA ARG A 1056 -11.92 -8.96 0.81
C ARG A 1056 -13.03 -7.96 1.12
N MET A 1057 -12.70 -6.72 1.50
CA MET A 1057 -13.61 -5.65 1.12
C MET A 1057 -13.43 -5.50 -0.39
N PRO A 1058 -14.42 -5.83 -1.24
CA PRO A 1058 -14.34 -5.41 -2.63
C PRO A 1058 -14.35 -3.88 -2.63
N LEU A 1059 -13.23 -3.33 -3.10
CA LEU A 1059 -13.02 -1.92 -3.43
C LEU A 1059 -14.08 -1.47 -4.43
#